data_AF-A0A8X7E3Q7-F1
#
_entry.id   AF-A0A8X7E3Q7-F1
#
_cell.length_a   1.000
_cell.length_b   1.000
_cell.length_c   1.000
_cell.angle_alpha   90.00
_cell.angle_beta   90.00
_cell.angle_gamma   90.00
#
_symmetry.space_group_name_H-M   'P 1'
#
loop_
_entity.id
_entity.type
_entity.pdbx_description
1 polymer ?
#
loop_
_entity_poly.entity_id
_entity_poly.type
_entity_poly.pdbx_seq_one_letter_code
_entity_poly.pdbx_strand_id
1 'polypeptide(L)'
;FESGPVYGGLDPDASDFFNTTPIPSQNRYEHLSVVYYDGSPIPPIEFGFSFDLISSSSDYFEGERYRIPITVYNPGASDLRDFQIRLELGPSFPYDHLEPDGSDLRFYLEGGGELGYWIQSWNPGGTSVVWVRVPEIPAGGTVTIYAYYGDRRLGPASDMGIMDPMELGLITTTNTIASGDVGNDPSTWTWDHVPLTGPFSDPVIVAQFPSRAGGQSSVVRIKDPGPEGFDVRIVEPSNRDNRHVSESFGYLALDRGLYWTVNGIVIWAEKYSTTSTVGKQVSNAWDTFDLSWIGFPTDPIVFAQPMTSNDVSQQHRFVKCRLRDLRDSDGAFRVALEEEYDNADQRPVAEVVALIAVQRNSTSGSWAMHYPTMGGDTVLLEWGVSYDNVRGIANGWRTVNFPISFPNPPILVLSYGSYDGPDNSELRRRSLTSSYFTVAVEEDYTHGSDSEGNTRHTTEDVFWIAVSQGAVLPIAKYAVPYPTVSLGAEEEVWPAAQGTIRRFIQNSNVLSGGQRSVSRIRSPHDGWWTVRPMREMDAILDDGTELVLHNDVDPTPGTWTLENPLGATGSIYVPEVEIDCGGNPWAGLRILGGGARIDGISISNTSGTGILVSGDGARMQNISVGYRPDGTYLPVLGYALDSQGPSTLLEGARLGSEDVAVRLSGNSYTVSWTMVTRGTTGILLVGDGGLVSNTLVENCTSDGVRAEGSGIGLFLVTVRENGGNGISILGDSVTVSVVSIYNNTGLGIDLGADGVDENDGALDPSRPNHGVDYPVITVAKWYGSTRTLHVEGYVGLGSGSPEFSGCTVEIYLVRTGEYGDNLVGNS
;
A
#
# COMPACT_ATOMS: atom_id res chain seq x y z
N PHE A 1 20.92 48.40 -58.55
CA PHE A 1 20.46 47.71 -59.76
C PHE A 1 21.65 46.97 -60.34
N GLU A 2 21.76 45.64 -60.41
CA GLU A 2 20.98 44.41 -60.09
C GLU A 2 21.95 43.26 -60.51
N SER A 3 22.04 42.04 -60.00
CA SER A 3 21.26 41.20 -59.12
C SER A 3 22.20 40.05 -58.69
N GLY A 4 22.52 39.92 -57.40
CA GLY A 4 23.07 38.68 -56.87
C GLY A 4 21.98 37.60 -56.82
N PRO A 5 22.31 36.30 -56.76
CA PRO A 5 21.30 35.26 -56.62
C PRO A 5 20.53 35.46 -55.32
N VAL A 6 19.27 35.89 -55.46
CA VAL A 6 18.27 35.95 -54.41
C VAL A 6 17.79 34.52 -54.19
N TYR A 7 18.06 33.96 -53.01
CA TYR A 7 17.46 32.69 -52.60
C TYR A 7 16.09 32.99 -51.97
N GLY A 8 15.06 32.57 -52.69
CA GLY A 8 13.64 32.81 -52.41
C GLY A 8 12.95 33.01 -53.77
N GLY A 9 12.16 32.03 -54.21
CA GLY A 9 11.33 32.18 -55.40
C GLY A 9 10.45 33.42 -55.30
N LEU A 10 10.10 34.01 -56.44
CA LEU A 10 9.25 35.22 -56.54
C LEU A 10 7.84 35.05 -55.94
N ASP A 11 7.49 33.85 -55.52
CA ASP A 11 6.29 33.54 -54.75
C ASP A 11 6.58 32.33 -53.83
N PRO A 12 6.77 32.54 -52.51
CA PRO A 12 6.94 31.44 -51.56
C PRO A 12 5.69 30.55 -51.46
N ASP A 13 4.51 31.04 -51.86
CA ASP A 13 3.28 30.24 -51.88
C ASP A 13 3.21 29.31 -53.11
N ALA A 14 4.03 29.56 -54.15
CA ALA A 14 4.11 28.73 -55.34
C ALA A 14 5.14 27.57 -55.24
N SER A 15 6.07 27.65 -54.30
CA SER A 15 7.12 26.63 -54.07
C SER A 15 6.73 25.60 -53.00
N ASP A 16 5.74 25.90 -52.16
CA ASP A 16 5.28 25.03 -51.07
C ASP A 16 3.94 24.41 -51.43
N PHE A 17 3.95 23.47 -52.39
CA PHE A 17 2.84 22.52 -52.48
C PHE A 17 2.98 21.51 -51.33
N PHE A 18 2.47 21.87 -50.16
CA PHE A 18 2.01 20.86 -49.22
C PHE A 18 0.92 20.06 -49.93
N ASN A 19 1.08 18.75 -50.05
CA ASN A 19 -0.01 17.91 -50.52
C ASN A 19 -1.14 17.98 -49.48
N THR A 20 -2.17 18.79 -49.75
CA THR A 20 -3.35 18.95 -48.87
C THR A 20 -4.32 17.77 -48.97
N THR A 21 -4.01 16.75 -49.77
CA THR A 21 -4.76 15.51 -49.86
C THR A 21 -3.99 14.41 -49.11
N PRO A 22 -4.27 14.21 -47.80
CA PRO A 22 -3.65 13.14 -47.04
C PRO A 22 -4.04 11.80 -47.64
N ILE A 23 -3.12 10.84 -47.66
CA ILE A 23 -3.50 9.43 -47.66
C ILE A 23 -3.98 9.17 -46.23
N PRO A 24 -5.29 9.01 -45.96
CA PRO A 24 -5.86 9.13 -44.62
C PRO A 24 -5.42 8.04 -43.62
N SER A 25 -4.60 7.08 -44.04
CA SER A 25 -4.21 5.93 -43.24
C SER A 25 -2.80 6.00 -42.64
N GLN A 26 -2.04 7.10 -42.82
CA GLN A 26 -0.62 7.14 -42.40
C GLN A 26 -0.11 8.40 -41.68
N ASN A 27 -0.92 9.44 -41.41
CA ASN A 27 -0.51 10.65 -40.66
C ASN A 27 0.86 11.27 -41.05
N ARG A 28 1.29 11.10 -42.30
CA ARG A 28 2.58 11.56 -42.80
C ARG A 28 2.39 12.78 -43.70
N TYR A 29 3.02 13.90 -43.34
CA TYR A 29 3.11 15.08 -44.19
C TYR A 29 4.50 15.11 -44.85
N GLU A 30 4.54 14.92 -46.17
CA GLU A 30 5.77 15.00 -46.96
C GLU A 30 5.83 16.34 -47.69
N HIS A 31 6.89 17.11 -47.47
CA HIS A 31 7.24 18.24 -48.33
C HIS A 31 8.07 17.73 -49.51
N LEU A 32 7.59 17.94 -50.74
CA LEU A 32 8.23 17.46 -51.96
C LEU A 32 8.76 18.67 -52.73
N SER A 33 10.03 19.03 -52.50
CA SER A 33 10.67 20.11 -53.23
C SER A 33 11.13 19.64 -54.61
N VAL A 34 10.58 20.20 -55.68
CA VAL A 34 11.08 20.00 -57.05
C VAL A 34 12.05 21.12 -57.40
N VAL A 35 13.32 20.77 -57.65
CA VAL A 35 14.32 21.73 -58.13
C VAL A 35 14.28 21.78 -59.66
N TYR A 36 14.17 23.00 -60.19
CA TYR A 36 14.27 23.27 -61.62
C TYR A 36 15.68 23.78 -61.96
N TYR A 37 16.29 23.22 -63.01
CA TYR A 37 17.52 23.76 -63.59
C TYR A 37 17.29 24.01 -65.08
N ASP A 38 17.54 25.24 -65.52
CA ASP A 38 17.32 25.70 -66.90
C ASP A 38 15.91 25.38 -67.45
N GLY A 39 14.89 25.57 -66.59
CA GLY A 39 13.48 25.37 -66.93
C GLY A 39 13.01 23.91 -67.00
N SER A 40 13.88 22.94 -66.74
CA SER A 40 13.52 21.51 -66.72
C SER A 40 13.49 20.95 -65.28
N PRO A 41 12.47 20.16 -64.90
CA PRO A 41 12.41 19.53 -63.58
C PRO A 41 13.45 18.41 -63.47
N ILE A 42 14.14 18.34 -62.33
CA ILE A 42 15.08 17.24 -62.02
C ILE A 42 14.36 16.23 -61.10
N PRO A 43 14.08 14.99 -61.54
CA PRO A 43 13.54 13.92 -60.68
C PRO A 43 14.63 12.97 -60.16
N PRO A 44 14.50 12.39 -58.95
CA PRO A 44 14.16 12.99 -57.66
C PRO A 44 15.45 13.26 -56.84
N ILE A 45 15.61 14.49 -56.36
CA ILE A 45 16.52 14.77 -55.24
C ILE A 45 15.61 14.86 -54.01
N GLU A 46 15.75 13.93 -53.07
CA GLU A 46 15.01 13.94 -51.80
C GLU A 46 15.52 15.09 -50.91
N PHE A 47 14.98 16.29 -51.11
CA PHE A 47 14.94 17.32 -50.08
C PHE A 47 13.55 17.31 -49.48
N GLY A 48 13.38 16.63 -48.36
CA GLY A 48 12.15 16.61 -47.60
C GLY A 48 12.47 16.49 -46.12
N PHE A 49 11.87 17.37 -45.31
CA PHE A 49 11.61 17.03 -43.93
C PHE A 49 10.20 16.43 -43.90
N SER A 50 10.08 15.27 -43.27
CA SER A 50 8.78 14.69 -42.95
C SER A 50 8.59 14.90 -41.45
N PHE A 51 7.45 15.49 -41.08
CA PHE A 51 6.99 15.43 -39.70
C PHE A 51 5.68 14.65 -39.71
N ASP A 52 5.60 13.67 -38.81
CA ASP A 52 4.34 13.01 -38.56
C ASP A 52 3.57 13.91 -37.59
N LEU A 53 2.52 14.55 -38.10
CA LEU A 53 1.50 15.15 -37.25
C LEU A 53 0.60 14.00 -36.81
N ILE A 54 1.05 13.27 -35.80
CA ILE A 54 0.21 12.29 -35.16
C ILE A 54 -0.63 13.04 -34.14
N SER A 55 -1.93 13.20 -34.39
CA SER A 55 -2.87 13.11 -33.27
C SER A 55 -2.76 11.67 -32.80
N SER A 56 -1.85 11.42 -31.85
CA SER A 56 -1.48 10.07 -31.42
C SER A 56 -2.68 9.33 -30.89
N SER A 57 -3.27 8.48 -31.73
CA SER A 57 -4.24 7.47 -31.35
C SER A 57 -3.60 6.28 -30.60
N SER A 58 -2.40 6.45 -30.02
CA SER A 58 -1.67 5.35 -29.38
C SER A 58 -0.69 5.76 -28.27
N ASP A 59 -0.71 7.00 -27.80
CA ASP A 59 -0.02 7.43 -26.58
C ASP A 59 -0.90 8.48 -25.92
N TYR A 60 -1.58 8.07 -24.87
CA TYR A 60 -2.88 8.65 -24.54
C TYR A 60 -2.87 8.86 -23.02
N PHE A 61 -2.22 9.95 -22.59
CA PHE A 61 -2.82 10.85 -21.60
C PHE A 61 -3.83 11.73 -22.36
N GLU A 62 -4.94 11.15 -22.80
CA GLU A 62 -6.17 11.93 -22.90
C GLU A 62 -7.21 11.21 -22.08
N GLY A 63 -7.94 11.91 -21.24
CA GLY A 63 -9.28 11.44 -21.04
C GLY A 63 -9.94 12.00 -19.82
N GLU A 64 -9.23 12.41 -18.78
CA GLU A 64 -9.85 13.24 -17.76
C GLU A 64 -10.08 14.63 -18.37
N ARG A 65 -11.14 14.75 -19.17
CA ARG A 65 -11.56 15.97 -19.86
C ARG A 65 -12.14 16.98 -18.89
N TYR A 66 -12.48 16.52 -17.70
CA TYR A 66 -13.19 17.29 -16.71
C TYR A 66 -12.62 17.00 -15.34
N ARG A 67 -12.58 18.05 -14.52
CA ARG A 67 -12.32 17.91 -13.08
C ARG A 67 -13.24 18.80 -12.29
N ILE A 68 -13.53 18.42 -11.05
CA ILE A 68 -14.21 19.27 -10.07
C ILE A 68 -13.30 19.41 -8.84
N PRO A 69 -12.92 20.65 -8.43
CA PRO A 69 -12.28 20.86 -7.14
C PRO A 69 -13.29 20.61 -6.02
N ILE A 70 -12.85 19.94 -4.98
CA ILE A 70 -13.62 19.60 -3.79
C ILE A 70 -12.85 20.15 -2.60
N THR A 71 -13.39 21.18 -1.97
CA THR A 71 -12.80 21.76 -0.76
C THR A 71 -13.39 21.06 0.46
N VAL A 72 -12.51 20.55 1.31
CA VAL A 72 -12.84 19.94 2.59
C VAL A 72 -12.35 20.87 3.70
N TYR A 73 -13.27 21.35 4.52
CA TYR A 73 -12.97 22.18 5.69
C TYR A 73 -13.11 21.37 6.97
N ASN A 74 -12.06 21.36 7.79
CA ASN A 74 -12.08 20.76 9.13
C ASN A 74 -12.36 21.86 10.17
N PRO A 75 -13.57 21.91 10.74
CA PRO A 75 -13.92 22.87 11.79
C PRO A 75 -13.35 22.49 13.18
N GLY A 76 -12.74 21.31 13.31
CA GLY A 76 -12.22 20.78 14.57
C GLY A 76 -10.91 21.43 15.00
N ALA A 77 -10.55 21.19 16.27
CA ALA A 77 -9.33 21.72 16.90
C ALA A 77 -8.08 20.84 16.71
N SER A 78 -8.22 19.70 16.05
CA SER A 78 -7.13 18.74 15.79
C SER A 78 -7.10 18.34 14.33
N ASP A 79 -5.90 18.04 13.82
CA ASP A 79 -5.72 17.52 12.47
C ASP A 79 -6.43 16.16 12.35
N LEU A 80 -7.09 15.94 11.22
CA LEU A 80 -7.65 14.63 10.88
C LEU A 80 -6.65 13.91 9.99
N ARG A 81 -6.27 12.68 10.35
CA ARG A 81 -5.31 11.87 9.60
C ARG A 81 -5.95 10.61 9.06
N ASP A 82 -5.62 10.27 7.82
CA ASP A 82 -6.16 9.11 7.12
C ASP A 82 -7.68 9.03 7.25
N PHE A 83 -8.35 10.14 6.95
CA PHE A 83 -9.77 10.36 7.25
C PHE A 83 -10.61 10.16 6.00
N GLN A 84 -11.64 9.32 6.07
CA GLN A 84 -12.54 9.09 4.95
C GLN A 84 -13.61 10.18 4.89
N ILE A 85 -13.56 11.01 3.86
CA ILE A 85 -14.62 12.00 3.59
C ILE A 85 -15.73 11.34 2.79
N ARG A 86 -16.98 11.70 3.09
CA ARG A 86 -18.16 11.24 2.36
C ARG A 86 -18.59 12.30 1.36
N LEU A 87 -18.59 11.96 0.08
CA LEU A 87 -19.04 12.80 -1.02
C LEU A 87 -20.44 12.36 -1.47
N GLU A 88 -21.38 13.30 -1.50
CA GLU A 88 -22.70 13.09 -2.10
C GLU A 88 -22.76 13.78 -3.46
N LEU A 89 -22.79 12.99 -4.52
CA LEU A 89 -22.87 13.48 -5.89
C LEU A 89 -24.36 13.51 -6.29
N GLY A 90 -25.00 14.68 -6.18
CA GLY A 90 -26.41 14.84 -6.53
C GLY A 90 -26.67 14.85 -8.04
N PRO A 91 -27.94 15.00 -8.50
CA PRO A 91 -28.30 15.00 -9.92
C PRO A 91 -27.68 16.12 -10.76
N SER A 92 -27.12 17.15 -10.11
CA SER A 92 -26.39 18.24 -10.77
C SER A 92 -24.92 17.91 -11.06
N PHE A 93 -24.42 16.77 -10.57
CA PHE A 93 -23.10 16.27 -10.94
C PHE A 93 -23.12 15.88 -12.44
N PRO A 94 -22.07 16.16 -13.22
CA PRO A 94 -22.08 16.02 -14.67
C PRO A 94 -21.91 14.56 -15.13
N TYR A 95 -22.83 13.67 -14.72
CA TYR A 95 -22.79 12.23 -14.99
C TYR A 95 -22.67 11.87 -16.48
N ASP A 96 -23.18 12.71 -17.39
CA ASP A 96 -23.11 12.49 -18.84
C ASP A 96 -21.66 12.53 -19.38
N HIS A 97 -20.73 13.06 -18.60
CA HIS A 97 -19.31 13.07 -18.91
C HIS A 97 -18.56 11.84 -18.41
N LEU A 98 -19.13 11.03 -17.51
CA LEU A 98 -18.49 9.82 -16.97
C LEU A 98 -18.91 8.56 -17.74
N GLU A 99 -18.20 7.46 -17.48
CA GLU A 99 -18.71 6.14 -17.82
C GLU A 99 -19.98 5.83 -17.00
N PRO A 100 -20.94 5.06 -17.55
CA PRO A 100 -22.23 4.81 -16.90
C PRO A 100 -22.14 4.22 -15.49
N ASP A 101 -21.04 3.55 -15.16
CA ASP A 101 -20.75 2.94 -13.86
C ASP A 101 -19.75 3.74 -12.99
N GLY A 102 -19.26 4.88 -13.48
CA GLY A 102 -18.27 5.72 -12.81
C GLY A 102 -16.86 5.12 -12.73
N SER A 103 -16.55 4.11 -13.55
CA SER A 103 -15.26 3.43 -13.57
C SER A 103 -14.08 4.34 -13.93
N ASP A 104 -14.34 5.44 -14.64
CA ASP A 104 -13.37 6.45 -15.05
C ASP A 104 -13.10 7.56 -14.01
N LEU A 105 -13.71 7.48 -12.82
CA LEU A 105 -13.52 8.47 -11.76
C LEU A 105 -12.14 8.30 -11.10
N ARG A 106 -11.43 9.41 -10.84
CA ARG A 106 -10.17 9.44 -10.06
C ARG A 106 -10.13 10.61 -9.09
N PHE A 107 -9.39 10.46 -7.99
CA PHE A 107 -9.23 11.51 -6.98
C PHE A 107 -7.76 11.83 -6.74
N TYR A 108 -7.43 13.11 -6.64
CA TYR A 108 -6.06 13.55 -6.36
C TYR A 108 -6.05 14.70 -5.35
N LEU A 109 -4.98 14.79 -4.57
CA LEU A 109 -4.69 15.96 -3.74
C LEU A 109 -4.25 17.14 -4.62
N GLU A 110 -4.55 18.37 -4.19
CA GLU A 110 -3.93 19.58 -4.76
C GLU A 110 -2.40 19.48 -4.67
N GLY A 111 -1.71 19.70 -5.80
CA GLY A 111 -0.26 19.47 -5.90
C GLY A 111 0.14 18.05 -6.32
N GLY A 112 -0.81 17.13 -6.51
CA GLY A 112 -0.61 15.76 -6.98
C GLY A 112 -0.59 14.71 -5.87
N GLY A 113 -0.64 13.44 -6.27
CA GLY A 113 -0.82 12.29 -5.37
C GLY A 113 -2.24 11.75 -5.48
N GLU A 114 -2.37 10.52 -5.97
CA GLU A 114 -3.65 9.83 -6.12
C GLU A 114 -4.20 9.42 -4.75
N LEU A 115 -5.51 9.57 -4.58
CA LEU A 115 -6.23 9.26 -3.36
C LEU A 115 -7.09 8.02 -3.56
N GLY A 116 -6.98 7.06 -2.64
CA GLY A 116 -7.87 5.91 -2.61
C GLY A 116 -9.32 6.32 -2.35
N TYR A 117 -10.24 5.71 -3.07
CA TYR A 117 -11.67 5.99 -2.97
C TYR A 117 -12.52 4.73 -3.12
N TRP A 118 -13.74 4.77 -2.61
CA TRP A 118 -14.73 3.71 -2.75
C TRP A 118 -16.09 4.28 -3.16
N ILE A 119 -16.66 3.76 -4.25
CA ILE A 119 -18.03 4.05 -4.67
C ILE A 119 -18.96 3.16 -3.85
N GLN A 120 -19.58 3.72 -2.81
CA GLN A 120 -20.60 3.02 -2.01
C GLN A 120 -21.86 2.74 -2.82
N SER A 121 -22.30 3.73 -3.61
CA SER A 121 -23.47 3.59 -4.47
C SER A 121 -23.37 4.53 -5.66
N TRP A 122 -23.67 4.02 -6.85
CA TRP A 122 -23.70 4.80 -8.08
C TRP A 122 -25.15 4.95 -8.57
N ASN A 123 -25.69 6.15 -8.50
CA ASN A 123 -27.06 6.47 -8.91
C ASN A 123 -27.13 7.85 -9.60
N PRO A 124 -26.80 7.92 -10.90
CA PRO A 124 -26.86 9.15 -11.70
C PRO A 124 -28.25 9.82 -11.73
N GLY A 125 -29.33 9.06 -11.58
CA GLY A 125 -30.71 9.59 -11.51
C GLY A 125 -31.12 10.13 -10.14
N GLY A 126 -30.25 10.02 -9.14
CA GLY A 126 -30.47 10.47 -7.77
C GLY A 126 -29.16 10.98 -7.14
N THR A 127 -28.73 10.34 -6.06
CA THR A 127 -27.48 10.69 -5.38
C THR A 127 -26.55 9.48 -5.39
N SER A 128 -25.33 9.67 -5.91
CA SER A 128 -24.23 8.71 -5.73
C SER A 128 -23.45 9.06 -4.47
N VAL A 129 -22.88 8.05 -3.83
CA VAL A 129 -22.09 8.20 -2.60
C VAL A 129 -20.71 7.62 -2.83
N VAL A 130 -19.70 8.46 -2.63
CA VAL A 130 -18.29 8.09 -2.80
C VAL A 130 -17.52 8.47 -1.54
N TRP A 131 -16.68 7.57 -1.05
CA TRP A 131 -15.76 7.81 0.06
C TRP A 131 -14.37 8.05 -0.48
N VAL A 132 -13.64 9.02 0.06
CA VAL A 132 -12.25 9.31 -0.34
C VAL A 132 -11.40 9.39 0.92
N ARG A 133 -10.29 8.65 0.99
CA ARG A 133 -9.38 8.69 2.14
C ARG A 133 -8.36 9.81 1.94
N VAL A 134 -8.46 10.85 2.77
CA VAL A 134 -7.57 12.01 2.73
C VAL A 134 -6.48 11.84 3.79
N PRO A 135 -5.17 11.90 3.44
CA PRO A 135 -4.07 11.66 4.37
C PRO A 135 -4.05 12.61 5.56
N GLU A 136 -4.33 13.89 5.33
CA GLU A 136 -4.34 14.92 6.38
C GLU A 136 -5.32 16.04 6.04
N ILE A 137 -6.11 16.49 7.02
CA ILE A 137 -6.97 17.68 6.94
C ILE A 137 -6.66 18.56 8.17
N PRO A 138 -5.96 19.70 8.00
CA PRO A 138 -5.48 20.50 9.12
C PRO A 138 -6.59 21.04 10.01
N ALA A 139 -6.33 21.13 11.33
CA ALA A 139 -7.24 21.74 12.30
C ALA A 139 -7.61 23.18 11.91
N GLY A 140 -8.90 23.51 11.87
CA GLY A 140 -9.39 24.82 11.47
C GLY A 140 -9.01 25.22 10.03
N GLY A 141 -8.53 24.29 9.21
CA GLY A 141 -8.01 24.51 7.88
C GLY A 141 -8.81 23.80 6.79
N THR A 142 -8.37 24.01 5.54
CA THR A 142 -8.97 23.41 4.36
C THR A 142 -7.95 22.59 3.57
N VAL A 143 -8.42 21.52 2.93
CA VAL A 143 -7.70 20.81 1.89
C VAL A 143 -8.54 20.79 0.62
N THR A 144 -7.90 21.00 -0.53
CA THR A 144 -8.53 20.82 -1.83
C THR A 144 -8.11 19.46 -2.39
N ILE A 145 -9.10 18.66 -2.76
CA ILE A 145 -8.90 17.48 -3.60
C ILE A 145 -9.62 17.70 -4.93
N TYR A 146 -9.30 16.93 -5.94
CA TYR A 146 -9.93 17.01 -7.25
C TYR A 146 -10.54 15.67 -7.64
N ALA A 147 -11.78 15.68 -8.11
CA ALA A 147 -12.38 14.55 -8.81
C ALA A 147 -12.16 14.73 -10.32
N TYR A 148 -11.46 13.81 -10.97
CA TYR A 148 -11.20 13.79 -12.41
C TYR A 148 -12.02 12.68 -13.09
N TYR A 149 -12.50 12.94 -14.31
CA TYR A 149 -13.32 12.00 -15.10
C TYR A 149 -13.45 12.43 -16.57
N GLY A 150 -14.07 11.58 -17.40
CA GLY A 150 -14.19 11.75 -18.84
C GLY A 150 -13.41 10.74 -19.66
N ASP A 151 -12.61 9.89 -18.99
CA ASP A 151 -11.65 8.99 -19.63
C ASP A 151 -12.23 7.59 -19.76
N ARG A 152 -12.91 7.34 -20.87
CA ARG A 152 -13.54 6.04 -21.14
C ARG A 152 -12.57 4.86 -21.21
N ARG A 153 -11.26 5.09 -21.14
CA ARG A 153 -10.23 4.05 -21.22
C ARG A 153 -9.74 3.62 -19.84
N LEU A 154 -10.04 4.39 -18.80
CA LEU A 154 -9.71 4.01 -17.44
C LEU A 154 -10.58 2.81 -17.01
N GLY A 155 -9.93 1.82 -16.41
CA GLY A 155 -10.62 0.72 -15.75
C GLY A 155 -11.13 1.12 -14.35
N PRO A 156 -11.97 0.31 -13.71
CA PRO A 156 -12.44 0.57 -12.36
C PRO A 156 -11.28 0.63 -11.36
N ALA A 157 -11.25 1.65 -10.50
CA ALA A 157 -10.25 1.82 -9.43
C ALA A 157 -10.85 2.00 -8.02
N SER A 158 -12.18 1.98 -7.90
CA SER A 158 -12.86 2.04 -6.61
C SER A 158 -12.50 0.83 -5.75
N ASP A 159 -11.99 1.06 -4.54
CA ASP A 159 -11.58 0.03 -3.58
C ASP A 159 -12.08 0.33 -2.16
N MET A 160 -12.85 -0.61 -1.60
CA MET A 160 -13.39 -0.52 -0.24
C MET A 160 -12.32 -0.67 0.84
N GLY A 161 -11.12 -1.16 0.51
CA GLY A 161 -9.98 -1.27 1.42
C GLY A 161 -9.51 0.05 2.03
N ILE A 162 -10.01 1.20 1.54
CA ILE A 162 -9.76 2.52 2.11
C ILE A 162 -10.54 2.81 3.41
N MET A 163 -11.58 2.02 3.71
CA MET A 163 -12.41 2.12 4.91
C MET A 163 -11.76 1.42 6.10
N ASP A 164 -12.14 1.79 7.32
CA ASP A 164 -11.67 1.11 8.54
C ASP A 164 -12.53 -0.14 8.83
N PRO A 165 -11.96 -1.20 9.45
CA PRO A 165 -12.67 -2.45 9.69
C PRO A 165 -13.51 -2.44 10.98
N MET A 166 -14.71 -3.03 10.88
CA MET A 166 -15.49 -3.55 12.02
C MET A 166 -15.83 -5.02 11.76
N GLU A 167 -15.25 -5.94 12.52
CA GLU A 167 -15.40 -7.38 12.31
C GLU A 167 -16.38 -7.99 13.31
N LEU A 168 -17.26 -8.85 12.79
CA LEU A 168 -18.09 -9.74 13.59
C LEU A 168 -17.84 -11.19 13.18
N GLY A 169 -17.60 -12.04 14.17
CA GLY A 169 -17.35 -13.47 13.95
C GLY A 169 -17.94 -14.36 15.03
N LEU A 170 -17.93 -15.66 14.78
CA LEU A 170 -18.48 -16.68 15.67
C LEU A 170 -17.34 -17.46 16.31
N ILE A 171 -17.36 -17.56 17.63
CA ILE A 171 -16.46 -18.41 18.40
C ILE A 171 -17.23 -19.65 18.84
N THR A 172 -16.60 -20.81 18.76
CA THR A 172 -16.99 -22.04 19.46
C THR A 172 -15.77 -22.53 20.21
N THR A 173 -15.85 -22.60 21.53
CA THR A 173 -14.68 -22.95 22.35
C THR A 173 -14.30 -24.42 22.20
N THR A 174 -13.00 -24.70 22.19
CA THR A 174 -12.46 -26.07 22.10
C THR A 174 -11.59 -26.44 23.32
N ASN A 175 -11.09 -25.43 24.03
CA ASN A 175 -10.04 -25.58 25.03
C ASN A 175 -10.55 -25.78 26.48
N THR A 176 -11.86 -25.80 26.72
CA THR A 176 -12.42 -25.94 28.08
C THR A 176 -12.55 -27.39 28.57
N ILE A 177 -12.09 -28.38 27.79
CA ILE A 177 -12.30 -29.83 28.03
C ILE A 177 -10.99 -30.62 28.19
N ALA A 178 -9.81 -30.03 27.96
CA ALA A 178 -8.55 -30.76 27.99
C ALA A 178 -8.19 -31.24 29.41
N SER A 179 -7.59 -32.44 29.52
CA SER A 179 -7.36 -33.13 30.80
C SER A 179 -6.39 -32.44 31.78
N GLY A 180 -5.79 -31.31 31.40
CA GLY A 180 -4.90 -30.49 32.23
C GLY A 180 -5.52 -29.19 32.75
N ASP A 181 -6.72 -28.82 32.29
CA ASP A 181 -7.43 -27.58 32.62
C ASP A 181 -8.25 -27.67 33.93
N VAL A 182 -8.05 -28.73 34.70
CA VAL A 182 -8.81 -29.00 35.94
C VAL A 182 -8.25 -28.23 37.13
N GLY A 183 -9.12 -27.52 37.84
CA GLY A 183 -8.81 -26.88 39.11
C GLY A 183 -8.62 -25.36 39.03
N ASN A 184 -8.10 -24.80 40.12
CA ASN A 184 -8.06 -23.35 40.35
C ASN A 184 -6.68 -22.72 40.09
N ASP A 185 -5.78 -23.43 39.42
CA ASP A 185 -4.46 -22.92 39.04
C ASP A 185 -4.53 -22.26 37.65
N PRO A 186 -4.41 -20.93 37.54
CA PRO A 186 -4.53 -20.25 36.26
C PRO A 186 -3.36 -20.52 35.30
N SER A 187 -2.24 -21.06 35.80
CA SER A 187 -1.06 -21.37 34.98
C SER A 187 -1.26 -22.59 34.09
N THR A 188 -2.26 -23.42 34.36
CA THR A 188 -2.58 -24.61 33.56
C THR A 188 -3.61 -24.34 32.48
N TRP A 189 -4.11 -23.11 32.38
CA TRP A 189 -5.22 -22.76 31.51
C TRP A 189 -4.82 -22.66 30.04
N THR A 190 -5.50 -23.43 29.20
CA THR A 190 -5.48 -23.29 27.74
C THR A 190 -6.48 -22.22 27.26
N TRP A 191 -6.13 -21.53 26.17
CA TRP A 191 -6.90 -20.42 25.58
C TRP A 191 -7.14 -20.68 24.10
N ASP A 192 -8.36 -20.48 23.62
CA ASP A 192 -8.68 -20.55 22.19
C ASP A 192 -8.21 -19.25 21.51
N HIS A 193 -7.29 -19.36 20.55
CA HIS A 193 -6.86 -18.21 19.76
C HIS A 193 -7.90 -17.90 18.67
N VAL A 194 -8.34 -16.65 18.61
CA VAL A 194 -9.31 -16.15 17.62
C VAL A 194 -8.57 -15.22 16.65
N PRO A 195 -8.36 -15.62 15.38
CA PRO A 195 -7.74 -14.75 14.40
C PRO A 195 -8.73 -13.65 13.99
N LEU A 196 -8.22 -12.44 13.82
CA LEU A 196 -8.92 -11.34 13.17
C LEU A 196 -8.55 -11.33 11.68
N THR A 197 -9.52 -11.01 10.83
CA THR A 197 -9.35 -10.98 9.37
C THR A 197 -9.29 -9.56 8.82
N GLY A 198 -9.81 -8.57 9.55
CA GLY A 198 -9.66 -7.15 9.25
C GLY A 198 -8.25 -6.60 9.54
N PRO A 199 -7.82 -5.53 8.84
CA PRO A 199 -6.54 -4.86 9.10
C PRO A 199 -6.63 -3.96 10.34
N PHE A 200 -6.53 -4.54 11.54
CA PHE A 200 -6.59 -3.80 12.80
C PHE A 200 -5.23 -3.24 13.22
N SER A 201 -5.24 -2.19 14.03
CA SER A 201 -4.05 -1.58 14.64
C SER A 201 -4.12 -1.55 16.16
N ASP A 202 -5.29 -1.30 16.73
CA ASP A 202 -5.54 -1.17 18.16
C ASP A 202 -6.97 -1.62 18.51
N PRO A 203 -7.28 -2.93 18.37
CA PRO A 203 -8.67 -3.42 18.40
C PRO A 203 -9.29 -3.36 19.80
N VAL A 204 -10.53 -2.89 19.87
CA VAL A 204 -11.47 -2.95 21.00
C VAL A 204 -12.43 -4.11 20.74
N ILE A 205 -12.49 -5.07 21.67
CA ILE A 205 -13.10 -6.38 21.42
C ILE A 205 -14.11 -6.73 22.51
N VAL A 206 -15.31 -7.14 22.10
CA VAL A 206 -16.34 -7.74 22.94
C VAL A 206 -16.70 -9.10 22.38
N ALA A 207 -16.65 -10.14 23.21
CA ALA A 207 -16.98 -11.53 22.93
C ALA A 207 -17.85 -12.13 24.06
N GLN A 208 -19.06 -11.60 24.24
CA GLN A 208 -20.05 -12.04 25.23
C GLN A 208 -21.46 -12.07 24.61
N PHE A 209 -22.42 -12.82 25.15
CA PHE A 209 -22.34 -13.86 26.18
C PHE A 209 -22.51 -15.25 25.55
N PRO A 210 -21.98 -16.32 26.18
CA PRO A 210 -22.07 -17.68 25.67
C PRO A 210 -23.50 -18.19 25.55
N SER A 211 -23.69 -19.15 24.64
CA SER A 211 -24.87 -20.02 24.61
C SER A 211 -25.06 -20.72 25.96
N ARG A 212 -26.22 -21.34 26.19
CA ARG A 212 -26.45 -22.25 27.32
C ARG A 212 -26.48 -23.71 26.89
N ALA A 213 -25.37 -24.18 26.34
CA ALA A 213 -25.15 -25.60 26.04
C ALA A 213 -24.68 -26.35 27.32
N GLY A 214 -23.89 -25.67 28.15
CA GLY A 214 -23.60 -26.01 29.54
C GLY A 214 -24.66 -25.50 30.50
N GLY A 215 -24.89 -26.25 31.57
CA GLY A 215 -25.88 -25.88 32.60
C GLY A 215 -25.33 -24.93 33.65
N GLN A 216 -24.00 -24.83 33.76
CA GLN A 216 -23.30 -24.06 34.77
C GLN A 216 -23.16 -22.58 34.39
N SER A 217 -23.10 -21.71 35.40
CA SER A 217 -22.75 -20.30 35.25
C SER A 217 -21.36 -20.13 34.66
N SER A 218 -21.22 -19.24 33.69
CA SER A 218 -19.95 -19.04 33.00
C SER A 218 -19.83 -17.66 32.36
N VAL A 219 -18.61 -17.13 32.35
CA VAL A 219 -18.24 -15.86 31.69
C VAL A 219 -17.17 -16.11 30.64
N VAL A 220 -17.11 -15.22 29.64
CA VAL A 220 -16.01 -15.23 28.67
C VAL A 220 -14.96 -14.22 29.11
N ARG A 221 -13.71 -14.69 29.17
CA ARG A 221 -12.50 -13.89 29.41
C ARG A 221 -11.73 -13.73 28.12
N ILE A 222 -11.10 -12.58 27.96
CA ILE A 222 -10.19 -12.25 26.85
C ILE A 222 -8.81 -11.95 27.44
N LYS A 223 -7.75 -12.26 26.67
CA LYS A 223 -6.41 -11.73 26.89
C LYS A 223 -5.68 -11.52 25.56
N ASP A 224 -4.54 -10.84 25.64
CA ASP A 224 -3.60 -10.63 24.54
C ASP A 224 -4.26 -10.11 23.23
N PRO A 225 -5.16 -9.10 23.27
CA PRO A 225 -5.72 -8.54 22.04
C PRO A 225 -4.65 -7.80 21.25
N GLY A 226 -4.52 -8.12 19.96
CA GLY A 226 -3.59 -7.49 19.03
C GLY A 226 -4.11 -7.46 17.59
N PRO A 227 -3.35 -6.85 16.67
CA PRO A 227 -3.74 -6.70 15.26
C PRO A 227 -4.18 -7.99 14.55
N GLU A 228 -3.59 -9.13 14.93
CA GLU A 228 -3.82 -10.42 14.27
C GLU A 228 -4.90 -11.27 14.94
N GLY A 229 -5.33 -10.93 16.16
CA GLY A 229 -6.19 -11.81 16.93
C GLY A 229 -6.22 -11.52 18.44
N PHE A 230 -6.92 -12.38 19.16
CA PHE A 230 -7.04 -12.34 20.61
C PHE A 230 -7.32 -13.74 21.15
N ASP A 231 -7.02 -13.95 22.42
CA ASP A 231 -7.25 -15.24 23.09
C ASP A 231 -8.52 -15.19 23.94
N VAL A 232 -9.33 -16.25 23.88
CA VAL A 232 -10.58 -16.37 24.65
C VAL A 232 -10.66 -17.65 25.46
N ARG A 233 -11.41 -17.60 26.56
CA ARG A 233 -11.75 -18.77 27.39
C ARG A 233 -13.08 -18.56 28.11
N ILE A 234 -13.83 -19.65 28.31
CA ILE A 234 -14.95 -19.69 29.25
C ILE A 234 -14.43 -20.02 30.66
N VAL A 235 -14.83 -19.22 31.64
CA VAL A 235 -14.45 -19.36 33.05
C VAL A 235 -15.70 -19.55 33.90
N GLU A 236 -15.63 -20.51 34.81
CA GLU A 236 -16.68 -20.80 35.80
C GLU A 236 -16.37 -20.12 37.15
N PRO A 237 -17.38 -19.91 38.01
CA PRO A 237 -17.19 -19.32 39.33
C PRO A 237 -16.29 -20.18 40.25
N SER A 238 -15.86 -19.63 41.38
CA SER A 238 -14.89 -20.21 42.30
C SER A 238 -15.31 -21.54 42.92
N ASN A 239 -16.62 -21.81 43.00
CA ASN A 239 -17.19 -23.05 43.54
C ASN A 239 -17.26 -24.20 42.51
N ARG A 240 -16.71 -24.00 41.31
CA ARG A 240 -16.61 -25.00 40.24
C ARG A 240 -15.17 -25.44 39.99
N ASP A 241 -15.03 -26.53 39.24
CA ASP A 241 -13.75 -27.12 38.85
C ASP A 241 -13.09 -26.44 37.63
N ASN A 242 -13.75 -25.40 37.09
CA ASN A 242 -13.34 -24.59 35.95
C ASN A 242 -13.24 -25.39 34.63
N ARG A 243 -14.00 -26.49 34.56
CA ARG A 243 -14.14 -27.34 33.38
C ARG A 243 -15.54 -27.13 32.79
N HIS A 244 -15.59 -26.43 31.67
CA HIS A 244 -16.84 -26.11 31.01
C HIS A 244 -17.01 -26.86 29.69
N VAL A 245 -18.25 -27.22 29.34
CA VAL A 245 -18.53 -27.77 28.00
C VAL A 245 -18.32 -26.69 26.94
N SER A 246 -18.05 -27.10 25.70
CA SER A 246 -17.94 -26.16 24.57
C SER A 246 -19.24 -25.38 24.38
N GLU A 247 -19.13 -24.07 24.25
CA GLU A 247 -20.25 -23.16 23.98
C GLU A 247 -19.87 -22.21 22.84
N SER A 248 -20.88 -21.58 22.22
CA SER A 248 -20.66 -20.59 21.17
C SER A 248 -21.09 -19.19 21.57
N PHE A 249 -20.42 -18.17 21.02
CA PHE A 249 -20.75 -16.75 21.18
C PHE A 249 -20.19 -15.94 20.01
N GLY A 250 -20.84 -14.83 19.68
CA GLY A 250 -20.27 -13.88 18.73
C GLY A 250 -19.19 -13.02 19.37
N TYR A 251 -18.35 -12.42 18.52
CA TYR A 251 -17.52 -11.28 18.90
C TYR A 251 -17.76 -10.09 17.97
N LEU A 252 -17.44 -8.90 18.47
CA LEU A 252 -17.37 -7.63 17.76
C LEU A 252 -15.99 -7.02 18.01
N ALA A 253 -15.27 -6.67 16.94
CA ALA A 253 -13.97 -6.02 16.98
C ALA A 253 -13.95 -4.79 16.06
N LEU A 254 -13.42 -3.68 16.55
CA LEU A 254 -13.10 -2.48 15.78
C LEU A 254 -11.94 -1.75 16.43
N ASP A 255 -11.16 -0.99 15.68
CA ASP A 255 -10.10 -0.17 16.27
C ASP A 255 -10.67 0.89 17.23
N ARG A 256 -9.87 1.28 18.22
CA ARG A 256 -10.21 2.38 19.12
C ARG A 256 -10.39 3.68 18.34
N GLY A 257 -11.47 4.40 18.61
CA GLY A 257 -11.72 5.70 17.98
C GLY A 257 -13.20 6.06 17.90
N LEU A 258 -13.47 7.14 17.18
CA LEU A 258 -14.81 7.61 16.85
C LEU A 258 -15.07 7.37 15.37
N TYR A 259 -16.14 6.66 15.08
CA TYR A 259 -16.49 6.18 13.75
C TYR A 259 -17.95 6.44 13.46
N TRP A 260 -18.33 6.24 12.21
CA TRP A 260 -19.70 6.02 11.82
C TRP A 260 -19.78 4.91 10.77
N THR A 261 -20.90 4.23 10.77
CA THR A 261 -21.25 3.27 9.72
C THR A 261 -21.51 4.00 8.41
N VAL A 262 -21.44 3.29 7.28
CA VAL A 262 -21.72 3.86 5.95
C VAL A 262 -23.16 4.36 5.77
N ASN A 263 -24.02 4.08 6.75
CA ASN A 263 -25.41 4.53 6.84
C ASN A 263 -25.62 5.63 7.91
N GLY A 264 -24.56 6.20 8.48
CA GLY A 264 -24.59 7.37 9.35
C GLY A 264 -24.86 7.09 10.84
N ILE A 265 -24.78 5.85 11.30
CA ILE A 265 -24.80 5.53 12.74
C ILE A 265 -23.41 5.75 13.34
N VAL A 266 -23.28 6.66 14.31
CA VAL A 266 -22.01 6.91 15.01
C VAL A 266 -21.70 5.81 16.03
N ILE A 267 -20.43 5.41 16.11
CA ILE A 267 -19.89 4.40 17.01
C ILE A 267 -18.66 5.00 17.71
N TRP A 268 -18.60 4.90 19.03
CA TRP A 268 -17.44 5.25 19.83
C TRP A 268 -16.88 3.98 20.47
N ALA A 269 -15.59 3.71 20.25
CA ALA A 269 -14.89 2.56 20.80
C ALA A 269 -13.66 3.01 21.60
N GLU A 270 -13.54 2.51 22.84
CA GLU A 270 -12.47 2.90 23.77
C GLU A 270 -12.00 1.73 24.64
N LYS A 271 -10.76 1.84 25.13
CA LYS A 271 -10.16 0.97 26.14
C LYS A 271 -10.02 1.75 27.44
N TYR A 272 -10.54 1.22 28.54
CA TYR A 272 -10.44 1.89 29.84
C TYR A 272 -9.95 0.95 30.93
N SER A 273 -9.04 1.40 31.80
CA SER A 273 -8.54 0.60 32.92
C SER A 273 -9.31 0.92 34.19
N THR A 274 -9.86 -0.08 34.86
CA THR A 274 -10.68 0.11 36.07
C THR A 274 -10.53 -0.98 37.12
N THR A 275 -10.64 -0.59 38.39
CA THR A 275 -10.87 -1.46 39.56
C THR A 275 -12.27 -1.28 40.17
N SER A 276 -13.08 -0.36 39.63
CA SER A 276 -14.42 -0.07 40.16
C SER A 276 -15.27 -1.33 40.12
N THR A 277 -15.71 -1.78 41.30
CA THR A 277 -16.42 -3.05 41.45
C THR A 277 -17.81 -2.83 42.03
N VAL A 278 -18.78 -3.56 41.49
CA VAL A 278 -20.14 -3.68 42.01
C VAL A 278 -20.48 -5.12 42.35
N GLY A 279 -21.49 -5.29 43.20
CA GLY A 279 -21.98 -6.60 43.61
C GLY A 279 -22.68 -6.55 44.95
N LYS A 280 -23.31 -7.66 45.34
CA LYS A 280 -24.14 -7.72 46.55
C LYS A 280 -23.33 -7.54 47.84
N GLN A 281 -22.12 -8.08 47.89
CA GLN A 281 -21.27 -8.09 49.08
C GLN A 281 -20.29 -6.92 49.15
N VAL A 282 -20.22 -6.08 48.10
CA VAL A 282 -19.28 -4.96 48.00
C VAL A 282 -20.01 -3.62 47.94
N SER A 283 -19.34 -2.55 48.38
CA SER A 283 -19.86 -1.20 48.17
C SER A 283 -19.70 -0.81 46.70
N ASN A 284 -20.80 -0.58 45.99
CA ASN A 284 -20.75 -0.25 44.57
C ASN A 284 -19.88 0.99 44.26
N ALA A 285 -18.87 0.80 43.42
CA ALA A 285 -18.07 1.85 42.79
C ALA A 285 -18.31 1.85 41.29
N TRP A 286 -18.34 3.03 40.66
CA TRP A 286 -18.68 3.21 39.26
C TRP A 286 -17.76 4.25 38.60
N ASP A 287 -17.28 3.94 37.41
CA ASP A 287 -16.67 4.92 36.51
C ASP A 287 -17.76 5.54 35.63
N THR A 288 -17.67 6.85 35.37
CA THR A 288 -18.67 7.60 34.59
C THR A 288 -18.07 8.07 33.26
N PHE A 289 -18.81 7.85 32.18
CA PHE A 289 -18.46 8.23 30.82
C PHE A 289 -19.52 9.18 30.26
N ASP A 290 -19.12 10.40 29.92
CA ASP A 290 -19.99 11.42 29.32
C ASP A 290 -19.80 11.43 27.80
N LEU A 291 -20.87 11.19 27.05
CA LEU A 291 -20.90 11.19 25.59
C LEU A 291 -21.65 12.42 25.02
N SER A 292 -22.00 13.40 25.85
CA SER A 292 -22.71 14.61 25.41
C SER A 292 -21.89 15.45 24.42
N TRP A 293 -20.56 15.40 24.49
CA TRP A 293 -19.64 16.13 23.61
C TRP A 293 -19.67 15.65 22.15
N ILE A 294 -20.02 14.39 21.89
CA ILE A 294 -20.25 13.85 20.54
C ILE A 294 -21.72 13.98 20.09
N GLY A 295 -22.57 14.60 20.91
CA GLY A 295 -24.00 14.71 20.63
C GLY A 295 -24.72 13.35 20.60
N PHE A 296 -24.18 12.35 21.31
CA PHE A 296 -24.86 11.07 21.44
C PHE A 296 -26.25 11.26 22.06
N PRO A 297 -27.26 10.51 21.59
CA PRO A 297 -28.61 10.61 22.13
C PRO A 297 -28.60 10.14 23.59
N THR A 298 -29.59 10.61 24.35
CA THR A 298 -30.03 9.89 25.56
C THR A 298 -30.34 8.45 25.14
N ASP A 299 -29.84 7.43 25.86
CA ASP A 299 -30.03 6.00 25.55
C ASP A 299 -29.22 5.44 24.35
N PRO A 300 -27.88 5.44 24.42
CA PRO A 300 -27.03 4.69 23.49
C PRO A 300 -27.04 3.19 23.78
N ILE A 301 -26.75 2.39 22.76
CA ILE A 301 -26.44 0.97 22.94
C ILE A 301 -24.97 0.85 23.34
N VAL A 302 -24.67 0.22 24.48
CA VAL A 302 -23.29 0.04 24.95
C VAL A 302 -22.95 -1.44 25.12
N PHE A 303 -21.84 -1.85 24.52
CA PHE A 303 -21.20 -3.13 24.74
C PHE A 303 -19.97 -2.92 25.62
N ALA A 304 -19.86 -3.70 26.69
CA ALA A 304 -18.72 -3.62 27.59
C ALA A 304 -18.24 -5.00 28.02
N GLN A 305 -16.93 -5.19 28.04
CA GLN A 305 -16.31 -6.46 28.49
C GLN A 305 -14.88 -6.23 28.94
N PRO A 306 -14.38 -6.91 29.98
CA PRO A 306 -12.95 -6.91 30.26
C PRO A 306 -12.17 -7.63 29.14
N MET A 307 -11.20 -6.93 28.57
CA MET A 307 -10.32 -7.40 27.49
C MET A 307 -8.98 -7.95 27.99
N THR A 308 -8.71 -7.80 29.29
CA THR A 308 -7.55 -8.40 29.94
C THR A 308 -7.99 -9.44 30.96
N SER A 309 -7.04 -10.27 31.33
CA SER A 309 -7.16 -11.29 32.37
C SER A 309 -6.01 -11.15 33.37
N ASN A 310 -5.91 -9.96 33.96
CA ASN A 310 -4.80 -9.55 34.84
C ASN A 310 -4.87 -10.23 36.21
N ASP A 311 -6.07 -10.46 36.74
CA ASP A 311 -6.28 -11.29 37.93
C ASP A 311 -7.27 -12.41 37.64
N VAL A 312 -6.71 -13.61 37.53
CA VAL A 312 -7.39 -14.88 37.27
C VAL A 312 -7.34 -15.81 38.48
N SER A 313 -6.98 -15.28 39.66
CA SER A 313 -7.07 -16.05 40.90
C SER A 313 -8.50 -16.55 41.14
N GLN A 314 -8.64 -17.59 41.96
CA GLN A 314 -9.92 -18.28 42.16
C GLN A 314 -11.07 -17.32 42.52
N GLN A 315 -10.81 -16.26 43.30
CA GLN A 315 -11.82 -15.30 43.78
C GLN A 315 -12.14 -14.17 42.77
N HIS A 316 -11.23 -13.89 41.83
CA HIS A 316 -11.30 -12.73 40.94
C HIS A 316 -11.46 -13.11 39.46
N ARG A 317 -11.43 -14.40 39.10
CA ARG A 317 -11.49 -14.88 37.71
C ARG A 317 -12.87 -14.73 37.05
N PHE A 318 -13.93 -14.76 37.85
CA PHE A 318 -15.31 -14.71 37.38
C PHE A 318 -15.78 -13.26 37.32
N VAL A 319 -15.39 -12.56 36.27
CA VAL A 319 -15.59 -11.11 36.16
C VAL A 319 -16.13 -10.70 34.78
N LYS A 320 -17.12 -9.81 34.82
CA LYS A 320 -17.81 -9.21 33.67
C LYS A 320 -18.00 -7.71 33.89
N CYS A 321 -18.42 -6.98 32.86
CA CYS A 321 -18.83 -5.58 33.01
C CYS A 321 -20.33 -5.48 33.32
N ARG A 322 -20.69 -4.50 34.14
CA ARG A 322 -22.06 -4.05 34.37
C ARG A 322 -22.19 -2.60 33.94
N LEU A 323 -23.39 -2.24 33.49
CA LEU A 323 -23.70 -0.92 32.95
C LEU A 323 -24.92 -0.36 33.66
N ARG A 324 -24.97 0.96 33.86
CA ARG A 324 -26.17 1.63 34.38
C ARG A 324 -26.29 3.05 33.87
N ASP A 325 -27.48 3.62 34.09
CA ASP A 325 -27.83 5.02 33.81
C ASP A 325 -27.75 5.38 32.31
N LEU A 326 -27.75 4.38 31.42
CA LEU A 326 -27.74 4.55 29.96
C LEU A 326 -28.94 5.35 29.44
N ARG A 327 -30.07 5.30 30.16
CA ARG A 327 -31.33 5.97 29.81
C ARG A 327 -31.44 7.39 30.38
N ASP A 328 -30.43 7.88 31.09
CA ASP A 328 -30.47 9.18 31.72
C ASP A 328 -30.35 10.31 30.68
N SER A 329 -30.92 11.47 31.01
CA SER A 329 -30.97 12.62 30.10
C SER A 329 -29.64 13.38 30.00
N ASP A 330 -28.64 13.00 30.79
CA ASP A 330 -27.34 13.67 30.87
C ASP A 330 -26.35 13.17 29.79
N GLY A 331 -26.70 12.13 29.03
CA GLY A 331 -25.85 11.57 27.98
C GLY A 331 -24.63 10.82 28.53
N ALA A 332 -24.66 10.50 29.82
CA ALA A 332 -23.62 9.72 30.48
C ALA A 332 -24.08 8.27 30.68
N PHE A 333 -23.12 7.38 30.84
CA PHE A 333 -23.36 6.03 31.36
C PHE A 333 -22.28 5.66 32.36
N ARG A 334 -22.53 4.64 33.15
CA ARG A 334 -21.57 4.15 34.14
C ARG A 334 -21.22 2.70 33.90
N VAL A 335 -19.95 2.37 34.10
CA VAL A 335 -19.43 1.01 33.99
C VAL A 335 -18.68 0.62 35.25
N ALA A 336 -18.77 -0.66 35.59
CA ALA A 336 -18.00 -1.28 36.67
C ALA A 336 -17.77 -2.75 36.34
N LEU A 337 -16.78 -3.33 37.00
CA LEU A 337 -16.59 -4.77 37.05
C LEU A 337 -17.58 -5.38 38.05
N GLU A 338 -18.05 -6.58 37.76
CA GLU A 338 -18.83 -7.36 38.72
C GLU A 338 -18.21 -8.76 38.79
N GLU A 339 -17.80 -9.15 39.99
CA GLU A 339 -17.20 -10.45 40.28
C GLU A 339 -18.29 -11.47 40.69
N GLU A 340 -17.94 -12.61 41.26
CA GLU A 340 -18.90 -13.55 41.84
C GLU A 340 -19.51 -13.04 43.15
N TYR A 341 -20.69 -13.54 43.50
CA TYR A 341 -21.46 -13.10 44.68
C TYR A 341 -20.66 -13.17 45.99
N ASP A 342 -20.01 -14.30 46.27
CA ASP A 342 -19.33 -14.54 47.56
C ASP A 342 -18.05 -13.68 47.75
N ASN A 343 -17.63 -12.96 46.72
CA ASN A 343 -16.53 -12.03 46.83
C ASN A 343 -16.98 -10.72 47.50
N ALA A 344 -16.44 -10.46 48.69
CA ALA A 344 -16.80 -9.33 49.55
C ALA A 344 -15.80 -8.16 49.50
N ASP A 345 -14.72 -8.30 48.72
CA ASP A 345 -13.67 -7.29 48.60
C ASP A 345 -13.76 -6.55 47.25
N GLN A 346 -13.33 -5.28 47.22
CA GLN A 346 -13.15 -4.57 45.97
C GLN A 346 -12.03 -5.21 45.16
N ARG A 347 -12.16 -5.22 43.83
CA ARG A 347 -11.11 -5.80 42.97
C ARG A 347 -9.78 -5.08 43.18
N PRO A 348 -8.69 -5.79 43.51
CA PRO A 348 -7.40 -5.18 43.81
C PRO A 348 -6.58 -4.83 42.57
N VAL A 349 -6.84 -5.50 41.44
CA VAL A 349 -6.08 -5.38 40.19
C VAL A 349 -6.99 -4.88 39.07
N ALA A 350 -6.56 -3.83 38.37
CA ALA A 350 -7.34 -3.26 37.29
C ALA A 350 -7.45 -4.22 36.09
N GLU A 351 -8.59 -4.21 35.43
CA GLU A 351 -8.75 -4.78 34.08
C GLU A 351 -8.91 -3.65 33.06
N VAL A 352 -8.36 -3.84 31.86
CA VAL A 352 -8.71 -3.03 30.69
C VAL A 352 -10.02 -3.55 30.15
N VAL A 353 -11.04 -2.70 30.07
CA VAL A 353 -12.36 -3.00 29.53
C VAL A 353 -12.53 -2.38 28.14
N ALA A 354 -13.14 -3.12 27.23
CA ALA A 354 -13.73 -2.61 26.01
C ALA A 354 -14.99 -1.82 26.36
N LEU A 355 -15.15 -0.66 25.72
CA LEU A 355 -16.36 0.12 25.72
C LEU A 355 -16.70 0.45 24.26
N ILE A 356 -17.84 -0.03 23.77
CA ILE A 356 -18.33 0.28 22.42
C ILE A 356 -19.74 0.86 22.57
N ALA A 357 -19.85 2.17 22.39
CA ALA A 357 -21.13 2.89 22.41
C ALA A 357 -21.61 3.17 20.99
N VAL A 358 -22.89 2.93 20.72
CA VAL A 358 -23.50 3.05 19.41
C VAL A 358 -24.68 3.99 19.48
N GLN A 359 -24.70 4.95 18.57
CA GLN A 359 -25.78 5.91 18.43
C GLN A 359 -27.09 5.18 18.11
N ARG A 360 -28.15 5.61 18.77
CA ARG A 360 -29.52 5.13 18.50
C ARG A 360 -30.28 6.17 17.68
N ASN A 361 -30.91 5.74 16.59
CA ASN A 361 -31.87 6.57 15.87
C ASN A 361 -33.17 6.66 16.69
N SER A 362 -33.35 7.78 17.40
CA SER A 362 -34.45 8.15 18.32
C SER A 362 -35.62 7.15 18.46
N THR A 363 -35.81 6.59 19.66
CA THR A 363 -36.99 5.85 20.18
C THR A 363 -37.49 4.60 19.41
N SER A 364 -36.87 4.21 18.30
CA SER A 364 -37.25 3.01 17.55
C SER A 364 -36.65 1.77 18.21
N GLY A 365 -37.43 0.69 18.41
CA GLY A 365 -36.91 -0.60 18.86
C GLY A 365 -35.82 -1.17 17.94
N SER A 366 -35.46 -2.44 18.09
CA SER A 366 -34.41 -3.07 17.26
C SER A 366 -34.60 -2.81 15.77
N TRP A 367 -33.50 -2.56 15.06
CA TRP A 367 -33.52 -2.24 13.63
C TRP A 367 -32.50 -3.07 12.88
N ALA A 368 -32.92 -3.62 11.74
CA ALA A 368 -32.08 -4.40 10.84
C ALA A 368 -31.90 -3.67 9.51
N MET A 369 -30.73 -3.83 8.91
CA MET A 369 -30.36 -3.24 7.62
C MET A 369 -29.51 -4.18 6.80
N HIS A 370 -29.53 -4.00 5.48
CA HIS A 370 -28.51 -4.56 4.60
C HIS A 370 -27.23 -3.73 4.73
N TYR A 371 -26.08 -4.40 4.85
CA TYR A 371 -24.79 -3.77 5.04
C TYR A 371 -23.74 -4.40 4.13
N PRO A 372 -22.93 -3.60 3.39
CA PRO A 372 -21.87 -4.14 2.54
C PRO A 372 -20.75 -4.76 3.40
N THR A 373 -20.07 -5.78 2.90
CA THR A 373 -18.88 -6.34 3.54
C THR A 373 -17.64 -6.00 2.73
N MET A 374 -16.48 -5.93 3.38
CA MET A 374 -15.20 -5.74 2.67
C MET A 374 -14.85 -6.89 1.70
N GLY A 375 -15.56 -8.03 1.79
CA GLY A 375 -15.46 -9.13 0.83
C GLY A 375 -16.32 -8.97 -0.43
N GLY A 376 -17.08 -7.88 -0.57
CA GLY A 376 -17.94 -7.59 -1.73
C GLY A 376 -19.38 -8.14 -1.63
N ASP A 377 -19.70 -8.86 -0.56
CA ASP A 377 -21.04 -9.37 -0.28
C ASP A 377 -21.89 -8.36 0.50
N THR A 378 -23.18 -8.66 0.70
CA THR A 378 -24.07 -7.93 1.60
C THR A 378 -24.56 -8.84 2.73
N VAL A 379 -24.56 -8.34 3.95
CA VAL A 379 -25.09 -9.03 5.14
C VAL A 379 -26.30 -8.29 5.72
N LEU A 380 -27.15 -9.00 6.46
CA LEU A 380 -28.09 -8.35 7.36
C LEU A 380 -27.39 -8.05 8.67
N LEU A 381 -27.45 -6.79 9.11
CA LEU A 381 -26.93 -6.29 10.38
C LEU A 381 -28.08 -5.73 11.20
N GLU A 382 -28.21 -6.15 12.44
CA GLU A 382 -29.19 -5.66 13.40
C GLU A 382 -28.52 -5.11 14.64
N TRP A 383 -29.04 -3.99 15.13
CA TRP A 383 -28.81 -3.49 16.48
C TRP A 383 -30.12 -3.53 17.24
N GLY A 384 -30.10 -4.01 18.48
CA GLY A 384 -31.33 -4.20 19.22
C GLY A 384 -31.24 -4.02 20.73
N VAL A 385 -32.43 -3.81 21.30
CA VAL A 385 -32.63 -3.49 22.71
C VAL A 385 -33.89 -4.17 23.26
N SER A 386 -33.84 -4.59 24.52
CA SER A 386 -34.98 -5.12 25.26
C SER A 386 -34.98 -4.50 26.66
N TYR A 387 -35.78 -3.46 26.85
CA TYR A 387 -35.83 -2.72 28.11
C TYR A 387 -36.66 -3.41 29.20
N ASP A 388 -36.15 -3.46 30.42
CA ASP A 388 -36.87 -3.80 31.64
C ASP A 388 -37.72 -5.08 31.51
N ASN A 389 -37.11 -6.12 30.93
CA ASN A 389 -37.88 -7.24 30.39
C ASN A 389 -37.18 -8.61 30.47
N VAL A 390 -35.86 -8.65 30.59
CA VAL A 390 -35.10 -9.90 30.72
C VAL A 390 -34.96 -10.22 32.20
N ARG A 391 -35.44 -11.38 32.64
CA ARG A 391 -35.49 -11.78 34.06
C ARG A 391 -34.59 -12.98 34.34
N GLY A 392 -34.51 -13.35 35.61
CA GLY A 392 -33.86 -14.59 36.05
C GLY A 392 -34.39 -15.83 35.34
N ILE A 393 -33.54 -16.83 35.12
CA ILE A 393 -33.90 -18.09 34.44
C ILE A 393 -35.14 -18.77 35.09
N ALA A 394 -35.33 -18.66 36.40
CA ALA A 394 -36.49 -19.20 37.10
C ALA A 394 -37.82 -18.53 36.70
N ASN A 395 -37.77 -17.29 36.23
CA ASN A 395 -38.93 -16.51 35.81
C ASN A 395 -39.28 -16.70 34.33
N GLY A 396 -38.57 -17.58 33.63
CA GLY A 396 -38.76 -17.88 32.22
C GLY A 396 -37.82 -17.09 31.31
N TRP A 397 -37.63 -17.62 30.11
CA TRP A 397 -36.72 -17.04 29.11
C TRP A 397 -37.45 -16.01 28.26
N ARG A 398 -36.85 -14.83 28.09
CA ARG A 398 -37.40 -13.78 27.22
C ARG A 398 -37.13 -14.15 25.77
N THR A 399 -38.20 -14.37 25.00
CA THR A 399 -38.11 -14.44 23.54
C THR A 399 -37.92 -13.04 22.96
N VAL A 400 -36.88 -12.88 22.16
CA VAL A 400 -36.58 -11.68 21.37
C VAL A 400 -36.72 -12.07 19.90
N ASN A 401 -37.69 -11.47 19.21
CA ASN A 401 -37.88 -11.67 17.78
C ASN A 401 -37.04 -10.65 17.01
N PHE A 402 -36.35 -11.12 15.98
CA PHE A 402 -35.68 -10.22 15.03
C PHE A 402 -36.74 -9.50 14.18
N PRO A 403 -36.55 -8.19 13.88
CA PRO A 403 -37.48 -7.43 13.04
C PRO A 403 -37.52 -7.95 11.60
N ILE A 404 -36.45 -8.61 11.15
CA ILE A 404 -36.31 -9.27 9.85
C ILE A 404 -35.76 -10.68 10.10
N SER A 405 -36.30 -11.69 9.40
CA SER A 405 -35.73 -13.04 9.48
C SER A 405 -34.40 -13.11 8.75
N PHE A 406 -33.36 -13.59 9.44
CA PHE A 406 -32.06 -13.88 8.84
C PHE A 406 -32.10 -15.14 7.94
N PRO A 407 -31.16 -15.30 7.00
CA PRO A 407 -31.06 -16.51 6.18
C PRO A 407 -30.70 -17.77 7.01
N ASN A 408 -29.86 -17.59 8.02
CA ASN A 408 -29.39 -18.60 8.95
C ASN A 408 -29.46 -18.03 10.38
N PRO A 409 -29.31 -18.84 11.44
CA PRO A 409 -29.08 -18.31 12.79
C PRO A 409 -27.92 -17.30 12.76
N PRO A 410 -28.13 -16.03 13.14
CA PRO A 410 -27.11 -14.99 13.00
C PRO A 410 -26.00 -15.17 14.04
N ILE A 411 -24.87 -14.52 13.83
CA ILE A 411 -23.88 -14.29 14.88
C ILE A 411 -24.44 -13.21 15.80
N LEU A 412 -24.46 -13.49 17.10
CA LEU A 412 -25.09 -12.63 18.12
C LEU A 412 -24.08 -12.27 19.21
N VAL A 413 -23.92 -10.98 19.46
CA VAL A 413 -23.16 -10.42 20.60
C VAL A 413 -24.14 -9.70 21.51
N LEU A 414 -24.03 -9.92 22.82
CA LEU A 414 -24.94 -9.43 23.85
C LEU A 414 -24.21 -8.50 24.83
N SER A 415 -24.95 -7.56 25.41
CA SER A 415 -24.48 -6.73 26.52
C SER A 415 -25.62 -6.45 27.50
N TYR A 416 -25.27 -6.21 28.76
CA TYR A 416 -26.19 -5.62 29.73
C TYR A 416 -26.49 -4.16 29.37
N GLY A 417 -27.70 -3.69 29.68
CA GLY A 417 -28.08 -2.28 29.55
C GLY A 417 -28.45 -1.60 30.88
N SER A 418 -28.48 -2.35 31.99
CA SER A 418 -28.86 -1.83 33.30
C SER A 418 -28.26 -2.64 34.45
N TYR A 419 -28.43 -2.08 35.66
CA TYR A 419 -28.09 -2.68 36.94
C TYR A 419 -29.27 -2.48 37.89
N ASP A 420 -30.34 -3.26 37.69
CA ASP A 420 -31.55 -3.14 38.50
C ASP A 420 -31.55 -4.15 39.67
N GLY A 421 -30.87 -5.30 39.50
CA GLY A 421 -30.70 -6.31 40.53
C GLY A 421 -29.36 -6.19 41.25
N PRO A 422 -29.33 -6.34 42.59
CA PRO A 422 -28.09 -6.24 43.34
C PRO A 422 -27.31 -7.57 43.38
N ASP A 423 -27.94 -8.67 42.96
CA ASP A 423 -27.33 -9.99 42.98
C ASP A 423 -26.53 -10.21 41.69
N ASN A 424 -25.28 -10.63 41.87
CA ASN A 424 -24.29 -10.77 40.81
C ASN A 424 -24.79 -11.77 39.75
N SER A 425 -24.64 -11.44 38.46
CA SER A 425 -25.27 -12.23 37.39
C SER A 425 -24.62 -12.09 36.01
N GLU A 426 -24.89 -13.06 35.14
CA GLU A 426 -24.52 -13.08 33.73
C GLU A 426 -25.74 -13.26 32.81
N LEU A 427 -25.62 -12.80 31.55
CA LEU A 427 -26.62 -13.12 30.53
C LEU A 427 -26.33 -14.50 29.95
N ARG A 428 -27.41 -15.24 29.64
CA ARG A 428 -27.33 -16.51 28.93
C ARG A 428 -28.34 -16.51 27.80
N ARG A 429 -27.96 -17.13 26.68
CA ARG A 429 -28.85 -17.27 25.51
C ARG A 429 -29.09 -18.73 25.13
N ARG A 430 -30.27 -19.02 24.56
CA ARG A 430 -30.57 -20.30 23.89
C ARG A 430 -31.58 -20.12 22.77
N SER A 431 -31.84 -21.18 22.02
CA SER A 431 -32.82 -21.20 20.92
C SER A 431 -32.59 -20.10 19.87
N LEU A 432 -31.32 -19.88 19.50
CA LEU A 432 -30.97 -18.94 18.43
C LEU A 432 -31.35 -19.54 17.08
N THR A 433 -32.32 -18.92 16.43
CA THR A 433 -32.82 -19.29 15.10
C THR A 433 -32.67 -18.12 14.14
N SER A 434 -33.10 -18.28 12.89
CA SER A 434 -33.15 -17.18 11.93
C SER A 434 -34.13 -16.06 12.31
N SER A 435 -35.12 -16.32 13.17
CA SER A 435 -36.21 -15.35 13.43
C SER A 435 -36.28 -14.87 14.88
N TYR A 436 -35.64 -15.57 15.81
CA TYR A 436 -35.63 -15.19 17.22
C TYR A 436 -34.47 -15.83 17.98
N PHE A 437 -34.19 -15.28 19.16
CA PHE A 437 -33.42 -15.93 20.20
C PHE A 437 -34.16 -15.82 21.54
N THR A 438 -33.70 -16.58 22.53
CA THR A 438 -34.17 -16.42 23.91
C THR A 438 -33.02 -16.07 24.83
N VAL A 439 -33.25 -15.16 25.76
CA VAL A 439 -32.24 -14.65 26.72
C VAL A 439 -32.83 -14.60 28.13
N ALA A 440 -31.97 -14.80 29.13
CA ALA A 440 -32.31 -14.70 30.54
C ALA A 440 -31.08 -14.27 31.34
N VAL A 441 -31.31 -13.76 32.55
CA VAL A 441 -30.27 -13.51 33.56
C VAL A 441 -30.06 -14.79 34.35
N GLU A 442 -28.82 -15.21 34.53
CA GLU A 442 -28.39 -16.29 35.42
C GLU A 442 -27.60 -15.64 36.56
N GLU A 443 -28.13 -15.63 37.78
CA GLU A 443 -27.33 -15.23 38.96
C GLU A 443 -26.25 -16.27 39.22
N ASP A 444 -25.07 -15.83 39.63
CA ASP A 444 -23.99 -16.77 39.90
C ASP A 444 -24.27 -17.59 41.17
N TYR A 445 -23.90 -18.87 41.11
CA TYR A 445 -24.28 -19.86 42.11
C TYR A 445 -23.36 -19.89 43.34
N THR A 446 -22.52 -18.86 43.58
CA THR A 446 -21.56 -18.93 44.69
C THR A 446 -22.23 -18.87 46.06
N HIS A 447 -23.37 -18.17 46.19
CA HIS A 447 -24.17 -18.15 47.42
C HIS A 447 -25.29 -19.21 47.46
N GLY A 448 -25.17 -20.25 48.30
CA GLY A 448 -26.20 -21.30 48.46
C GLY A 448 -27.53 -20.76 49.04
N SER A 449 -28.72 -21.22 48.64
CA SER A 449 -29.24 -22.59 48.68
C SER A 449 -30.19 -22.96 47.51
N ASP A 450 -30.20 -22.18 46.44
CA ASP A 450 -30.99 -22.48 45.25
C ASP A 450 -30.29 -23.53 44.37
N SER A 451 -30.66 -23.70 43.11
CA SER A 451 -29.94 -24.58 42.16
C SER A 451 -29.64 -23.79 40.90
N GLU A 452 -28.54 -24.11 40.20
CA GLU A 452 -28.29 -23.57 38.85
C GLU A 452 -29.54 -23.71 37.97
N GLY A 453 -29.95 -22.60 37.35
CA GLY A 453 -31.18 -22.53 36.57
C GLY A 453 -32.49 -22.33 37.37
N ASN A 454 -32.43 -22.05 38.68
CA ASN A 454 -33.56 -21.60 39.50
C ASN A 454 -33.28 -20.26 40.19
N THR A 455 -32.60 -19.35 39.49
CA THR A 455 -32.23 -18.01 39.96
C THR A 455 -33.30 -16.99 39.60
N ARG A 456 -33.67 -16.14 40.57
CA ARG A 456 -34.76 -15.15 40.46
C ARG A 456 -34.16 -13.76 40.46
N HIS A 457 -34.01 -13.20 39.28
CA HIS A 457 -33.48 -11.87 39.11
C HIS A 457 -34.60 -10.89 38.71
N THR A 458 -34.47 -9.63 39.13
CA THR A 458 -35.31 -8.54 38.61
C THR A 458 -35.09 -8.36 37.10
N THR A 459 -35.95 -7.57 36.47
CA THR A 459 -35.79 -7.24 35.05
C THR A 459 -34.52 -6.45 34.80
N GLU A 460 -33.85 -6.74 33.68
CA GLU A 460 -32.72 -5.97 33.17
C GLU A 460 -32.98 -5.58 31.70
N ASP A 461 -32.33 -4.49 31.29
CA ASP A 461 -32.12 -4.10 29.91
C ASP A 461 -31.04 -4.99 29.29
N VAL A 462 -31.28 -5.43 28.06
CA VAL A 462 -30.30 -6.19 27.27
C VAL A 462 -30.18 -5.61 25.89
N PHE A 463 -28.94 -5.45 25.44
CA PHE A 463 -28.60 -4.99 24.10
C PHE A 463 -27.95 -6.08 23.27
N TRP A 464 -28.07 -5.98 21.96
CA TRP A 464 -27.41 -6.90 21.04
C TRP A 464 -27.04 -6.27 19.71
N ILE A 465 -26.05 -6.90 19.07
CA ILE A 465 -25.79 -6.79 17.65
C ILE A 465 -25.90 -8.19 17.04
N ALA A 466 -26.54 -8.30 15.87
CA ALA A 466 -26.65 -9.55 15.14
C ALA A 466 -26.26 -9.38 13.68
N VAL A 467 -25.47 -10.32 13.13
CA VAL A 467 -25.08 -10.33 11.71
C VAL A 467 -25.37 -11.68 11.06
N SER A 468 -25.83 -11.69 9.80
CA SER A 468 -26.26 -12.92 9.11
C SER A 468 -25.16 -13.97 8.95
N GLN A 469 -23.89 -13.56 8.90
CA GLN A 469 -22.70 -14.41 8.82
C GLN A 469 -21.46 -13.62 9.24
N GLY A 470 -20.33 -14.31 9.44
CA GLY A 470 -19.06 -13.66 9.77
C GLY A 470 -18.61 -12.73 8.64
N ALA A 471 -18.22 -11.51 9.00
CA ALA A 471 -17.88 -10.48 8.01
C ALA A 471 -17.04 -9.37 8.63
N VAL A 472 -16.19 -8.78 7.79
CA VAL A 472 -15.58 -7.48 8.05
C VAL A 472 -16.40 -6.40 7.35
N LEU A 473 -16.89 -5.45 8.12
CA LEU A 473 -17.79 -4.39 7.70
C LEU A 473 -17.02 -3.07 7.59
N PRO A 474 -17.17 -2.28 6.51
CA PRO A 474 -16.53 -0.99 6.39
C PRO A 474 -17.19 0.03 7.34
N ILE A 475 -16.37 0.75 8.10
CA ILE A 475 -16.74 1.94 8.87
C ILE A 475 -15.79 3.08 8.49
N ALA A 476 -16.20 4.32 8.73
CA ALA A 476 -15.37 5.50 8.48
C ALA A 476 -15.11 6.25 9.77
N LYS A 477 -13.97 6.92 9.88
CA LYS A 477 -13.71 7.83 11.01
C LYS A 477 -14.75 8.93 11.05
N TYR A 478 -15.06 9.38 12.28
CA TYR A 478 -16.00 10.44 12.54
C TYR A 478 -15.35 11.51 13.43
N ALA A 479 -15.74 12.76 13.23
CA ALA A 479 -15.23 13.91 13.96
C ALA A 479 -16.38 14.84 14.34
N VAL A 480 -16.21 15.57 15.44
CA VAL A 480 -17.20 16.52 15.95
C VAL A 480 -16.53 17.89 16.20
N PRO A 481 -16.95 18.96 15.49
CA PRO A 481 -17.92 18.96 14.39
C PRO A 481 -17.37 18.22 13.15
N TYR A 482 -18.27 17.63 12.36
CA TYR A 482 -17.88 16.87 11.17
C TYR A 482 -17.36 17.79 10.05
N PRO A 483 -16.35 17.38 9.26
CA PRO A 483 -15.84 18.17 8.14
C PRO A 483 -16.92 18.51 7.12
N THR A 484 -16.91 19.74 6.61
CA THR A 484 -17.82 20.16 5.55
C THR A 484 -17.13 20.03 4.21
N VAL A 485 -17.87 19.52 3.22
CA VAL A 485 -17.40 19.35 1.84
C VAL A 485 -18.18 20.28 0.92
N SER A 486 -17.48 20.98 0.03
CA SER A 486 -18.08 21.78 -1.04
C SER A 486 -17.48 21.42 -2.39
N LEU A 487 -18.33 21.08 -3.36
CA LEU A 487 -17.95 20.89 -4.75
C LEU A 487 -17.90 22.26 -5.44
N GLY A 488 -16.81 22.52 -6.16
CA GLY A 488 -16.69 23.66 -7.06
C GLY A 488 -17.40 23.43 -8.40
N ALA A 489 -17.12 24.31 -9.36
CA ALA A 489 -17.62 24.16 -10.73
C ALA A 489 -16.81 23.08 -11.48
N GLU A 490 -17.45 22.40 -12.42
CA GLU A 490 -16.73 21.58 -13.39
C GLU A 490 -15.80 22.48 -14.23
N GLU A 491 -14.55 22.05 -14.32
CA GLU A 491 -13.53 22.65 -15.15
C GLU A 491 -13.27 21.70 -16.32
N GLU A 492 -13.36 22.21 -17.55
CA GLU A 492 -12.88 21.49 -18.71
C GLU A 492 -11.35 21.47 -18.66
N VAL A 493 -10.82 20.30 -18.35
CA VAL A 493 -9.41 19.99 -18.46
C VAL A 493 -9.19 19.68 -19.93
N TRP A 494 -8.88 20.72 -20.70
CA TRP A 494 -8.29 20.50 -22.01
C TRP A 494 -7.03 19.65 -21.77
N PRO A 495 -6.93 18.41 -22.31
CA PRO A 495 -5.60 17.85 -22.47
C PRO A 495 -4.88 18.93 -23.25
N ALA A 496 -3.80 19.48 -22.70
CA ALA A 496 -3.15 20.63 -23.30
C ALA A 496 -3.04 20.36 -24.80
N ALA A 497 -3.83 21.07 -25.62
CA ALA A 497 -3.82 20.90 -27.07
C ALA A 497 -2.58 21.63 -27.59
N GLN A 498 -1.44 21.19 -27.08
CA GLN A 498 -0.12 21.48 -27.59
C GLN A 498 0.16 20.31 -28.53
N GLY A 499 -0.06 20.54 -29.82
CA GLY A 499 0.49 19.66 -30.83
C GLY A 499 1.97 19.48 -30.51
N THR A 500 2.33 18.27 -30.08
CA THR A 500 3.71 17.93 -29.75
C THR A 500 4.37 17.52 -31.06
N ILE A 501 5.47 18.18 -31.43
CA ILE A 501 6.33 17.68 -32.50
C ILE A 501 7.03 16.45 -31.93
N ARG A 502 6.44 15.25 -32.10
CA ARG A 502 7.00 13.99 -31.60
C ARG A 502 8.25 13.55 -32.36
N ARG A 503 8.41 14.00 -33.60
CA ARG A 503 9.53 13.59 -34.46
C ARG A 503 9.93 14.71 -35.41
N PHE A 504 11.16 15.21 -35.25
CA PHE A 504 11.83 16.07 -36.21
C PHE A 504 12.94 15.24 -36.88
N ILE A 505 12.67 14.73 -38.08
CA ILE A 505 13.67 13.98 -38.86
C ILE A 505 14.29 14.93 -39.88
N GLN A 506 15.58 15.17 -39.75
CA GLN A 506 16.37 15.80 -40.79
C GLN A 506 17.19 14.71 -41.48
N ASN A 507 16.67 14.18 -42.60
CA ASN A 507 17.42 13.24 -43.41
C ASN A 507 18.54 13.99 -44.14
N SER A 508 19.79 13.77 -43.73
CA SER A 508 20.96 14.29 -44.44
C SER A 508 21.80 13.15 -45.01
N ASN A 509 21.28 12.45 -46.01
CA ASN A 509 22.00 11.32 -46.61
C ASN A 509 23.13 11.74 -47.57
N VAL A 510 23.32 13.03 -47.86
CA VAL A 510 24.50 13.49 -48.62
C VAL A 510 24.90 14.90 -48.18
N LEU A 511 25.80 15.00 -47.19
CA LEU A 511 26.62 16.20 -47.01
C LEU A 511 28.07 15.83 -47.36
N SER A 512 28.46 16.11 -48.60
CA SER A 512 29.88 16.21 -48.97
C SER A 512 30.16 17.63 -49.43
N GLY A 513 31.25 18.22 -48.96
CA GLY A 513 31.72 19.53 -49.44
C GLY A 513 31.05 20.76 -48.81
N GLY A 514 30.90 20.82 -47.48
CA GLY A 514 30.66 22.08 -46.76
C GLY A 514 29.26 22.70 -46.92
N GLN A 515 28.26 21.94 -47.40
CA GLN A 515 26.88 22.39 -47.44
C GLN A 515 26.22 22.34 -46.06
N ARG A 516 25.39 23.36 -45.76
CA ARG A 516 24.71 23.55 -44.47
C ARG A 516 23.20 23.40 -44.68
N SER A 517 22.54 22.62 -43.82
CA SER A 517 21.08 22.63 -43.68
C SER A 517 20.69 23.61 -42.58
N VAL A 518 19.74 24.49 -42.86
CA VAL A 518 19.17 25.44 -41.89
C VAL A 518 17.64 25.34 -42.00
N SER A 519 16.98 24.80 -40.97
CA SER A 519 15.53 24.76 -40.86
C SER A 519 15.03 25.92 -40.00
N ARG A 520 14.06 26.70 -40.48
CA ARG A 520 13.39 27.79 -39.73
C ARG A 520 11.91 27.48 -39.58
N ILE A 521 11.41 27.47 -38.34
CA ILE A 521 9.99 27.32 -38.02
C ILE A 521 9.40 28.72 -37.77
N ARG A 522 8.29 29.09 -38.43
CA ARG A 522 7.50 30.33 -38.17
C ARG A 522 6.02 29.99 -37.97
N SER A 523 5.33 30.71 -37.08
CA SER A 523 3.87 30.66 -36.92
C SER A 523 3.20 31.83 -37.64
N PRO A 524 1.97 31.66 -38.18
CA PRO A 524 1.20 32.71 -38.84
C PRO A 524 0.48 33.67 -37.89
N HIS A 525 0.64 33.58 -36.56
CA HIS A 525 0.00 34.48 -35.60
C HIS A 525 1.04 35.27 -34.79
N ASP A 526 0.74 36.55 -34.52
CA ASP A 526 1.56 37.53 -33.78
C ASP A 526 1.66 37.19 -32.27
N GLY A 527 2.09 35.97 -31.96
CA GLY A 527 2.27 35.46 -30.60
C GLY A 527 3.49 34.55 -30.51
N TRP A 528 4.19 34.63 -29.38
CA TRP A 528 5.35 33.80 -29.06
C TRP A 528 4.94 32.34 -28.85
N TRP A 529 5.79 31.40 -29.28
CA TRP A 529 5.74 30.03 -28.78
C TRP A 529 6.44 30.01 -27.41
N THR A 530 5.81 29.44 -26.40
CA THR A 530 6.51 29.14 -25.15
C THR A 530 6.75 27.63 -25.07
N VAL A 531 8.02 27.22 -25.12
CA VAL A 531 8.41 25.87 -24.70
C VAL A 531 8.42 25.89 -23.17
N ARG A 532 7.37 25.36 -22.54
CA ARG A 532 7.25 25.29 -21.08
C ARG A 532 7.36 23.83 -20.62
N PRO A 533 8.13 23.53 -19.56
CA PRO A 533 8.12 22.21 -18.94
C PRO A 533 6.76 21.92 -18.27
N MET A 534 6.41 20.65 -18.13
CA MET A 534 5.18 20.19 -17.48
C MET A 534 5.23 20.31 -15.93
N ARG A 535 5.26 21.54 -15.38
CA ARG A 535 4.63 21.95 -14.09
C ARG A 535 4.94 23.41 -13.74
N GLU A 536 3.96 24.11 -13.16
CA GLU A 536 4.13 25.46 -12.58
C GLU A 536 5.08 25.43 -11.36
N MET A 537 6.10 26.29 -11.39
CA MET A 537 6.70 26.88 -10.20
C MET A 537 6.08 28.27 -9.97
N ASP A 538 6.04 28.70 -8.72
CA ASP A 538 5.69 30.06 -8.33
C ASP A 538 6.46 31.14 -9.12
N ALA A 539 5.72 32.17 -9.54
CA ALA A 539 6.15 33.49 -10.01
C ALA A 539 7.39 33.59 -10.92
N ILE A 540 7.12 34.00 -12.17
CA ILE A 540 8.06 34.54 -13.16
C ILE A 540 8.97 35.61 -12.52
N LEU A 541 10.29 35.41 -12.60
CA LEU A 541 11.20 36.48 -12.97
C LEU A 541 11.99 36.07 -14.21
N ASP A 542 11.82 36.93 -15.20
CA ASP A 542 12.33 36.94 -16.55
C ASP A 542 13.86 37.13 -16.56
N ASP A 543 14.63 36.14 -17.01
CA ASP A 543 15.74 36.34 -17.94
C ASP A 543 16.16 35.03 -18.65
N GLY A 544 16.48 35.17 -19.94
CA GLY A 544 16.49 34.10 -20.93
C GLY A 544 17.43 32.92 -20.64
N THR A 545 17.04 31.75 -21.17
CA THR A 545 18.01 30.76 -21.63
C THR A 545 17.50 30.11 -22.91
N GLU A 546 18.26 30.31 -23.98
CA GLU A 546 18.02 29.87 -25.36
C GLU A 546 18.75 28.53 -25.59
N LEU A 547 18.10 27.57 -26.25
CA LEU A 547 18.78 26.39 -26.79
C LEU A 547 19.50 26.80 -28.08
N VAL A 548 20.79 27.11 -27.97
CA VAL A 548 21.65 27.41 -29.10
C VAL A 548 22.42 26.15 -29.51
N LEU A 549 22.04 25.55 -30.64
CA LEU A 549 22.78 24.44 -31.26
C LEU A 549 23.92 25.01 -32.11
N HIS A 550 25.14 25.01 -31.57
CA HIS A 550 26.34 25.27 -32.36
C HIS A 550 26.96 23.95 -32.85
N ASN A 551 27.32 23.94 -34.14
CA ASN A 551 28.35 23.07 -34.69
C ASN A 551 29.49 24.01 -35.08
N ASP A 552 30.56 24.07 -34.29
CA ASP A 552 31.75 24.78 -34.74
C ASP A 552 33.06 24.09 -34.34
N VAL A 553 33.73 23.63 -35.41
CA VAL A 553 35.17 23.54 -35.71
C VAL A 553 36.08 22.67 -34.82
N ASP A 554 35.98 21.35 -34.97
CA ASP A 554 37.17 20.48 -35.04
C ASP A 554 36.89 19.27 -35.97
N PRO A 555 37.87 18.75 -36.73
CA PRO A 555 37.65 18.06 -38.01
C PRO A 555 37.34 16.56 -37.88
N THR A 556 36.44 16.17 -36.97
CA THR A 556 36.00 14.77 -36.86
C THR A 556 34.48 14.64 -37.05
N PRO A 557 33.99 13.88 -38.05
CA PRO A 557 32.55 13.77 -38.32
C PRO A 557 31.84 12.88 -37.30
N GLY A 558 30.66 13.31 -36.80
CA GLY A 558 29.61 12.39 -36.34
C GLY A 558 29.32 12.29 -34.84
N THR A 559 29.76 13.22 -33.99
CA THR A 559 29.41 13.23 -32.55
C THR A 559 28.50 14.41 -32.19
N TRP A 560 27.43 14.12 -31.45
CA TRP A 560 26.59 15.12 -30.79
C TRP A 560 27.21 15.47 -29.44
N THR A 561 27.59 16.73 -29.23
CA THR A 561 28.23 17.21 -28.00
C THR A 561 27.31 18.20 -27.29
N LEU A 562 27.12 18.01 -25.98
CA LEU A 562 26.53 19.00 -25.08
C LEU A 562 27.68 19.64 -24.29
N GLU A 563 28.04 20.88 -24.61
CA GLU A 563 29.01 21.65 -23.82
C GLU A 563 28.30 22.63 -22.90
N ASN A 564 28.71 22.66 -21.62
CA ASN A 564 28.38 23.72 -20.67
C ASN A 564 29.56 24.70 -20.64
N PRO A 565 29.47 25.90 -21.25
CA PRO A 565 30.53 26.87 -21.14
C PRO A 565 30.42 27.57 -19.78
N LEU A 566 31.31 27.17 -18.86
CA LEU A 566 31.75 27.90 -17.67
C LEU A 566 30.65 28.58 -16.84
N GLY A 567 30.10 27.84 -15.87
CA GLY A 567 29.58 28.42 -14.61
C GLY A 567 28.08 28.68 -14.52
N ALA A 568 27.25 28.19 -15.45
CA ALA A 568 25.79 28.28 -15.34
C ALA A 568 25.17 27.01 -14.74
N THR A 569 24.21 27.18 -13.81
CA THR A 569 23.47 26.13 -13.09
C THR A 569 22.08 25.81 -13.70
N GLY A 570 21.86 26.14 -14.98
CA GLY A 570 20.57 25.94 -15.66
C GLY A 570 20.42 24.57 -16.32
N SER A 571 19.26 23.93 -16.15
CA SER A 571 18.89 22.64 -16.72
C SER A 571 18.14 22.76 -18.05
N ILE A 572 18.49 21.95 -19.05
CA ILE A 572 17.72 21.74 -20.29
C ILE A 572 16.95 20.42 -20.11
N TYR A 573 15.62 20.46 -20.24
CA TYR A 573 14.74 19.28 -20.20
C TYR A 573 14.24 18.99 -21.62
N VAL A 574 14.53 17.79 -22.15
CA VAL A 574 14.02 17.31 -23.44
C VAL A 574 13.24 16.04 -23.16
N PRO A 575 11.91 15.99 -23.40
CA PRO A 575 11.06 14.97 -22.78
C PRO A 575 11.20 13.56 -23.37
N GLU A 576 11.68 13.39 -24.60
CA GLU A 576 12.28 12.13 -25.00
C GLU A 576 13.16 12.32 -26.24
N VAL A 577 14.39 11.82 -26.23
CA VAL A 577 15.24 11.80 -27.43
C VAL A 577 15.55 10.35 -27.78
N GLU A 578 15.01 9.86 -28.90
CA GLU A 578 15.46 8.61 -29.50
C GLU A 578 16.66 8.91 -30.42
N ILE A 579 17.81 8.28 -30.13
CA ILE A 579 19.01 8.35 -30.97
C ILE A 579 19.27 6.95 -31.55
N ASP A 580 18.75 6.67 -32.75
CA ASP A 580 19.15 5.50 -33.54
C ASP A 580 20.46 5.82 -34.27
N CYS A 581 21.52 5.13 -33.87
CA CYS A 581 22.87 5.41 -34.37
C CYS A 581 23.22 4.63 -35.64
N GLY A 582 22.33 3.79 -36.17
CA GLY A 582 22.52 3.08 -37.44
C GLY A 582 23.77 2.18 -37.48
N GLY A 583 24.19 1.61 -36.34
CA GLY A 583 25.39 0.75 -36.25
C GLY A 583 26.73 1.51 -36.18
N ASN A 584 26.72 2.81 -35.89
CA ASN A 584 27.92 3.64 -35.74
C ASN A 584 28.86 3.14 -34.59
N PRO A 585 30.20 3.07 -34.82
CA PRO A 585 31.19 2.59 -33.84
C PRO A 585 31.49 3.52 -32.66
N TRP A 586 30.99 4.76 -32.66
CA TRP A 586 31.18 5.70 -31.55
C TRP A 586 30.08 5.57 -30.48
N ALA A 587 30.27 6.25 -29.35
CA ALA A 587 29.27 6.27 -28.30
C ALA A 587 27.98 6.94 -28.80
N GLY A 588 26.81 6.39 -28.45
CA GLY A 588 25.52 6.98 -28.81
C GLY A 588 25.32 8.37 -28.20
N LEU A 589 25.76 8.53 -26.94
CA LEU A 589 25.85 9.81 -26.24
C LEU A 589 27.14 9.88 -25.44
N ARG A 590 27.84 11.02 -25.51
CA ARG A 590 29.04 11.29 -24.69
C ARG A 590 28.86 12.53 -23.83
N ILE A 591 29.06 12.40 -22.53
CA ILE A 591 29.00 13.48 -21.55
C ILE A 591 30.41 13.87 -21.15
N LEU A 592 30.83 15.08 -21.51
CA LEU A 592 32.19 15.58 -21.22
C LEU A 592 32.22 16.60 -20.08
N GLY A 593 31.15 17.40 -19.93
CA GLY A 593 31.04 18.45 -18.93
C GLY A 593 30.58 17.94 -17.57
N GLY A 594 30.96 18.65 -16.50
CA GLY A 594 30.49 18.35 -15.14
C GLY A 594 29.04 18.80 -14.90
N GLY A 595 28.32 18.07 -14.05
CA GLY A 595 26.96 18.40 -13.60
C GLY A 595 25.85 18.15 -14.62
N ALA A 596 26.14 17.39 -15.68
CA ALA A 596 25.17 17.13 -16.74
C ALA A 596 23.91 16.44 -16.19
N ARG A 597 22.73 16.91 -16.59
CA ARG A 597 21.44 16.28 -16.26
C ARG A 597 20.80 15.73 -17.53
N ILE A 598 20.37 14.48 -17.48
CA ILE A 598 19.76 13.77 -18.59
C ILE A 598 18.52 13.08 -18.07
N ASP A 599 17.41 13.26 -18.77
CA ASP A 599 16.13 12.64 -18.47
C ASP A 599 15.46 12.19 -19.77
N GLY A 600 14.82 11.03 -19.77
CA GLY A 600 14.03 10.54 -20.91
C GLY A 600 14.84 10.36 -22.19
N ILE A 601 15.86 9.51 -22.21
CA ILE A 601 16.58 9.22 -23.46
C ILE A 601 16.52 7.73 -23.74
N SER A 602 16.23 7.38 -25.00
CA SER A 602 16.31 6.01 -25.49
C SER A 602 17.44 5.89 -26.53
N ILE A 603 18.46 5.08 -26.25
CA ILE A 603 19.58 4.81 -27.16
C ILE A 603 19.57 3.32 -27.50
N SER A 604 19.60 2.99 -28.78
CA SER A 604 19.64 1.60 -29.23
C SER A 604 20.44 1.46 -30.52
N ASN A 605 20.75 0.21 -30.90
CA ASN A 605 21.41 -0.09 -32.17
C ASN A 605 22.77 0.62 -32.36
N THR A 606 23.59 0.63 -31.31
CA THR A 606 24.94 1.21 -31.29
C THR A 606 25.99 0.10 -31.33
N SER A 607 27.05 0.27 -32.13
CA SER A 607 28.17 -0.68 -32.11
C SER A 607 29.27 -0.29 -31.11
N GLY A 608 29.25 0.95 -30.60
CA GLY A 608 30.03 1.41 -29.45
C GLY A 608 29.22 1.38 -28.14
N THR A 609 29.66 2.18 -27.16
CA THR A 609 28.96 2.39 -25.88
C THR A 609 27.65 3.16 -26.09
N GLY A 610 26.58 2.83 -25.38
CA GLY A 610 25.35 3.61 -25.41
C GLY A 610 25.57 5.02 -24.85
N ILE A 611 25.90 5.11 -23.57
CA ILE A 611 26.25 6.36 -22.89
C ILE A 611 27.65 6.29 -22.30
N LEU A 612 28.51 7.23 -22.66
CA LEU A 612 29.85 7.40 -22.09
C LEU A 612 29.90 8.69 -21.27
N VAL A 613 30.16 8.58 -19.97
CA VAL A 613 30.28 9.72 -19.06
C VAL A 613 31.74 9.91 -18.66
N SER A 614 32.32 11.06 -19.02
CA SER A 614 33.68 11.45 -18.62
C SER A 614 33.72 12.64 -17.65
N GLY A 615 32.61 13.38 -17.50
CA GLY A 615 32.49 14.53 -16.59
C GLY A 615 31.99 14.15 -15.18
N ASP A 616 32.34 14.95 -14.17
CA ASP A 616 31.90 14.78 -12.76
C ASP A 616 30.42 15.13 -12.56
N GLY A 617 29.69 14.42 -11.71
CA GLY A 617 28.36 14.84 -11.24
C GLY A 617 27.22 14.64 -12.24
N ALA A 618 27.37 13.74 -13.21
CA ALA A 618 26.30 13.44 -14.16
C ALA A 618 25.09 12.82 -13.45
N ARG A 619 23.88 13.32 -13.74
CA ARG A 619 22.61 12.83 -13.21
C ARG A 619 21.75 12.35 -14.36
N MET A 620 21.35 11.09 -14.33
CA MET A 620 20.63 10.40 -15.39
C MET A 620 19.37 9.77 -14.81
N GLN A 621 18.22 10.12 -15.37
CA GLN A 621 16.90 9.63 -14.94
C GLN A 621 16.11 9.11 -16.14
N ASN A 622 15.26 8.08 -15.94
CA ASN A 622 14.37 7.55 -16.98
C ASN A 622 15.08 7.22 -18.32
N ILE A 623 16.27 6.63 -18.23
CA ILE A 623 17.09 6.32 -19.40
C ILE A 623 16.85 4.88 -19.84
N SER A 624 16.70 4.67 -21.14
CA SER A 624 16.62 3.37 -21.79
C SER A 624 17.82 3.18 -22.73
N VAL A 625 18.65 2.16 -22.51
CA VAL A 625 19.78 1.85 -23.39
C VAL A 625 19.75 0.38 -23.79
N GLY A 626 19.88 0.12 -25.10
CA GLY A 626 19.68 -1.21 -25.71
C GLY A 626 18.22 -1.51 -25.98
N TYR A 627 17.32 -0.60 -25.63
CA TYR A 627 15.90 -0.73 -25.82
C TYR A 627 15.35 0.51 -26.51
N ARG A 628 14.35 0.30 -27.35
CA ARG A 628 13.45 1.35 -27.81
C ARG A 628 12.44 1.72 -26.71
N PRO A 629 11.77 2.88 -26.82
CA PRO A 629 10.69 3.25 -25.90
C PRO A 629 9.57 2.22 -25.84
N ASP A 630 9.30 1.52 -26.95
CA ASP A 630 8.32 0.41 -27.04
C ASP A 630 8.79 -0.89 -26.36
N GLY A 631 9.98 -0.90 -25.76
CA GLY A 631 10.58 -2.06 -25.09
C GLY A 631 11.25 -3.07 -26.02
N THR A 632 11.28 -2.82 -27.33
CA THR A 632 12.01 -3.67 -28.28
C THR A 632 13.51 -3.59 -28.01
N TYR A 633 14.14 -4.75 -27.84
CA TYR A 633 15.59 -4.83 -27.68
C TYR A 633 16.29 -4.64 -29.03
N LEU A 634 17.17 -3.65 -29.11
CA LEU A 634 18.08 -3.43 -30.21
C LEU A 634 19.48 -3.17 -29.64
N PRO A 635 20.41 -4.11 -29.85
CA PRO A 635 21.58 -4.24 -29.00
C PRO A 635 22.49 -3.00 -29.07
N VAL A 636 23.09 -2.71 -27.92
CA VAL A 636 24.33 -1.96 -27.81
C VAL A 636 25.45 -2.97 -27.75
N LEU A 637 26.41 -2.93 -28.68
CA LEU A 637 27.50 -3.91 -28.72
C LEU A 637 28.61 -3.61 -27.71
N GLY A 638 28.80 -2.34 -27.31
CA GLY A 638 29.67 -1.95 -26.20
C GLY A 638 28.89 -1.85 -24.88
N TYR A 639 29.40 -1.09 -23.91
CA TYR A 639 28.69 -0.87 -22.64
C TYR A 639 27.35 -0.14 -22.85
N ALA A 640 26.28 -0.51 -22.15
CA ALA A 640 25.06 0.32 -22.17
C ALA A 640 25.35 1.67 -21.50
N LEU A 641 26.02 1.64 -20.35
CA LEU A 641 26.57 2.81 -19.68
C LEU A 641 28.01 2.56 -19.24
N ASP A 642 28.92 3.46 -19.61
CA ASP A 642 30.28 3.56 -19.04
C ASP A 642 30.44 4.92 -18.38
N SER A 643 30.44 4.97 -17.05
CA SER A 643 30.76 6.18 -16.30
C SER A 643 32.15 6.16 -15.72
N GLN A 644 32.99 7.05 -16.22
CA GLN A 644 34.37 7.29 -15.82
C GLN A 644 34.49 8.54 -14.94
N GLY A 645 33.48 9.41 -14.95
CA GLY A 645 33.42 10.61 -14.14
C GLY A 645 32.90 10.34 -12.72
N PRO A 646 33.41 11.05 -11.69
CA PRO A 646 32.92 10.88 -10.33
C PRO A 646 31.47 11.36 -10.16
N SER A 647 30.87 11.05 -9.02
CA SER A 647 29.57 11.59 -8.57
C SER A 647 28.39 11.30 -9.50
N THR A 648 28.42 10.18 -10.23
CA THR A 648 27.34 9.81 -11.16
C THR A 648 26.09 9.35 -10.41
N LEU A 649 24.93 9.93 -10.71
CA LEU A 649 23.63 9.48 -10.24
C LEU A 649 22.85 8.87 -11.41
N LEU A 650 22.41 7.63 -11.27
CA LEU A 650 21.55 6.93 -12.22
C LEU A 650 20.29 6.45 -11.51
N GLU A 651 19.12 6.83 -11.99
CA GLU A 651 17.85 6.47 -11.37
C GLU A 651 16.80 6.10 -12.42
N GLY A 652 15.96 5.09 -12.17
CA GLY A 652 14.83 4.78 -13.05
C GLY A 652 15.25 4.31 -14.44
N ALA A 653 16.39 3.63 -14.59
CA ALA A 653 16.94 3.26 -15.89
C ALA A 653 16.67 1.80 -16.29
N ARG A 654 16.63 1.53 -17.59
CA ARG A 654 16.63 0.19 -18.18
C ARG A 654 17.80 0.05 -19.13
N LEU A 655 18.78 -0.78 -18.76
CA LEU A 655 20.07 -0.87 -19.45
C LEU A 655 20.36 -2.30 -19.88
N GLY A 656 20.65 -2.49 -21.16
CA GLY A 656 21.15 -3.75 -21.69
C GLY A 656 22.12 -3.57 -22.84
N SER A 657 23.07 -4.50 -22.92
CA SER A 657 24.12 -4.55 -23.94
C SER A 657 24.59 -5.97 -24.18
N GLU A 658 25.41 -6.18 -25.21
CA GLU A 658 26.11 -7.44 -25.46
C GLU A 658 27.51 -7.49 -24.79
N ASP A 659 27.97 -6.41 -24.17
CA ASP A 659 29.14 -6.35 -23.29
C ASP A 659 28.69 -6.06 -21.83
N VAL A 660 29.55 -5.55 -20.95
CA VAL A 660 29.16 -5.16 -19.58
C VAL A 660 28.06 -4.10 -19.64
N ALA A 661 26.90 -4.36 -19.02
CA ALA A 661 25.77 -3.44 -19.18
C ALA A 661 26.05 -2.09 -18.51
N VAL A 662 26.53 -2.10 -17.27
CA VAL A 662 26.86 -0.89 -16.54
C VAL A 662 28.26 -0.98 -15.98
N ARG A 663 29.14 -0.05 -16.37
CA ARG A 663 30.48 0.10 -15.80
C ARG A 663 30.60 1.45 -15.10
N LEU A 664 30.95 1.43 -13.81
CA LEU A 664 31.15 2.63 -12.99
C LEU A 664 32.57 2.65 -12.44
N SER A 665 33.42 3.48 -13.05
CA SER A 665 34.84 3.63 -12.72
C SER A 665 35.20 4.98 -12.09
N GLY A 666 34.32 5.98 -12.18
CA GLY A 666 34.43 7.18 -11.36
C GLY A 666 34.04 6.91 -9.90
N ASN A 667 34.56 7.68 -8.96
CA ASN A 667 34.24 7.53 -7.53
C ASN A 667 32.86 8.14 -7.18
N SER A 668 32.25 7.74 -6.07
CA SER A 668 31.06 8.38 -5.49
C SER A 668 29.77 8.30 -6.33
N TYR A 669 29.51 7.18 -7.00
CA TYR A 669 28.28 6.99 -7.77
C TYR A 669 27.08 6.53 -6.93
N THR A 670 25.87 6.74 -7.44
CA THR A 670 24.62 6.18 -6.92
C THR A 670 23.80 5.60 -8.08
N VAL A 671 23.37 4.35 -7.95
CA VAL A 671 22.44 3.69 -8.87
C VAL A 671 21.22 3.27 -8.10
N SER A 672 20.03 3.68 -8.53
CA SER A 672 18.78 3.27 -7.91
C SER A 672 17.64 3.02 -8.89
N TRP A 673 16.66 2.21 -8.47
CA TRP A 673 15.44 1.95 -9.27
C TRP A 673 15.73 1.55 -10.71
N THR A 674 16.78 0.76 -10.91
CA THR A 674 17.35 0.47 -12.22
C THR A 674 17.21 -1.02 -12.54
N MET A 675 16.90 -1.33 -13.79
CA MET A 675 16.90 -2.68 -14.34
C MET A 675 18.10 -2.84 -15.28
N VAL A 676 18.93 -3.83 -15.00
CA VAL A 676 20.11 -4.16 -15.80
C VAL A 676 19.98 -5.59 -16.32
N THR A 677 20.16 -5.78 -17.62
CA THR A 677 19.99 -7.11 -18.22
C THR A 677 20.84 -7.35 -19.46
N ARG A 678 21.02 -8.63 -19.84
CA ARG A 678 21.66 -9.11 -21.08
C ARG A 678 23.17 -8.86 -21.24
N GLY A 679 23.81 -8.18 -20.28
CA GLY A 679 25.24 -7.91 -20.33
C GLY A 679 26.14 -9.15 -20.13
N THR A 680 27.44 -8.99 -20.41
CA THR A 680 28.44 -9.98 -19.97
C THR A 680 28.49 -10.03 -18.45
N THR A 681 28.86 -8.92 -17.82
CA THR A 681 28.55 -8.62 -16.41
C THR A 681 27.41 -7.62 -16.36
N GLY A 682 26.49 -7.78 -15.42
CA GLY A 682 25.40 -6.81 -15.24
C GLY A 682 25.94 -5.45 -14.83
N ILE A 683 26.47 -5.35 -13.61
CA ILE A 683 27.05 -4.12 -13.07
C ILE A 683 28.50 -4.37 -12.63
N LEU A 684 29.44 -3.65 -13.22
CA LEU A 684 30.85 -3.64 -12.86
C LEU A 684 31.20 -2.33 -12.14
N LEU A 685 31.53 -2.46 -10.85
CA LEU A 685 31.79 -1.36 -9.92
C LEU A 685 33.30 -1.28 -9.63
N VAL A 686 33.99 -0.38 -10.32
CA VAL A 686 35.45 -0.21 -10.24
C VAL A 686 35.84 0.99 -9.37
N GLY A 687 35.05 2.06 -9.39
CA GLY A 687 35.32 3.26 -8.60
C GLY A 687 35.00 3.09 -7.11
N ASP A 688 35.60 3.92 -6.26
CA ASP A 688 35.41 3.86 -4.81
C ASP A 688 34.16 4.63 -4.36
N GLY A 689 33.54 4.19 -3.26
CA GLY A 689 32.59 4.98 -2.48
C GLY A 689 31.20 5.16 -3.10
N GLY A 690 30.61 4.11 -3.69
CA GLY A 690 29.30 4.19 -4.34
C GLY A 690 28.19 3.35 -3.71
N LEU A 691 26.94 3.64 -4.05
CA LEU A 691 25.74 2.94 -3.57
C LEU A 691 24.92 2.40 -4.76
N VAL A 692 24.56 1.12 -4.71
CA VAL A 692 23.57 0.51 -5.61
C VAL A 692 22.38 0.05 -4.78
N SER A 693 21.17 0.52 -5.11
CA SER A 693 19.98 0.17 -4.34
C SER A 693 18.69 0.05 -5.13
N ASN A 694 17.74 -0.77 -4.67
CA ASN A 694 16.46 -0.98 -5.39
C ASN A 694 16.68 -1.34 -6.88
N THR A 695 17.68 -2.17 -7.15
CA THR A 695 18.14 -2.49 -8.51
C THR A 695 17.91 -3.97 -8.81
N LEU A 696 17.40 -4.26 -10.01
CA LEU A 696 17.29 -5.62 -10.54
C LEU A 696 18.42 -5.87 -11.55
N VAL A 697 19.16 -6.97 -11.36
CA VAL A 697 20.20 -7.42 -12.29
C VAL A 697 19.92 -8.85 -12.72
N GLU A 698 19.64 -9.05 -14.01
CA GLU A 698 19.22 -10.36 -14.51
C GLU A 698 19.66 -10.73 -15.93
N ASN A 699 19.71 -12.03 -16.22
CA ASN A 699 19.96 -12.55 -17.57
C ASN A 699 21.32 -12.10 -18.17
N CYS A 700 22.33 -11.91 -17.33
CA CYS A 700 23.71 -11.66 -17.77
C CYS A 700 24.46 -12.97 -18.00
N THR A 701 25.48 -12.99 -18.86
CA THR A 701 26.19 -14.25 -19.19
C THR A 701 27.29 -14.64 -18.20
N SER A 702 27.75 -13.71 -17.36
CA SER A 702 28.71 -13.91 -16.27
C SER A 702 28.09 -13.37 -14.96
N ASP A 703 28.88 -12.72 -14.10
CA ASP A 703 28.42 -12.26 -12.79
C ASP A 703 27.31 -11.21 -12.92
N GLY A 704 26.34 -11.23 -11.99
CA GLY A 704 25.34 -10.19 -11.89
C GLY A 704 25.98 -8.85 -11.50
N VAL A 705 26.60 -8.80 -10.33
CA VAL A 705 27.34 -7.62 -9.84
C VAL A 705 28.78 -8.02 -9.54
N ARG A 706 29.75 -7.22 -10.01
CA ARG A 706 31.17 -7.37 -9.65
C ARG A 706 31.67 -6.07 -9.04
N ALA A 707 32.10 -6.14 -7.77
CA ALA A 707 32.59 -5.02 -6.98
C ALA A 707 34.11 -5.09 -6.79
N GLU A 708 34.85 -4.30 -7.58
CA GLU A 708 36.31 -4.20 -7.54
C GLU A 708 36.80 -2.99 -6.71
N GLY A 709 35.99 -1.94 -6.61
CA GLY A 709 36.27 -0.75 -5.80
C GLY A 709 36.02 -0.94 -4.29
N SER A 710 36.45 0.04 -3.51
CA SER A 710 36.34 0.06 -2.04
C SER A 710 35.20 0.95 -1.55
N GLY A 711 34.64 0.68 -0.37
CA GLY A 711 33.58 1.52 0.23
C GLY A 711 32.23 1.47 -0.51
N ILE A 712 31.91 0.33 -1.13
CA ILE A 712 30.69 0.16 -1.93
C ILE A 712 29.56 -0.38 -1.06
N GLY A 713 28.35 0.17 -1.21
CA GLY A 713 27.12 -0.35 -0.60
C GLY A 713 26.17 -0.99 -1.62
N LEU A 714 25.68 -2.19 -1.32
CA LEU A 714 24.61 -2.88 -2.04
C LEU A 714 23.42 -3.06 -1.08
N PHE A 715 22.28 -2.44 -1.38
CA PHE A 715 21.09 -2.43 -0.51
C PHE A 715 19.79 -2.65 -1.29
N LEU A 716 18.93 -3.62 -0.92
CA LEU A 716 17.70 -3.91 -1.69
C LEU A 716 17.98 -4.24 -3.17
N VAL A 717 19.07 -4.97 -3.44
CA VAL A 717 19.44 -5.39 -4.80
C VAL A 717 18.94 -6.82 -5.04
N THR A 718 18.27 -7.05 -6.16
CA THR A 718 17.87 -8.38 -6.63
C THR A 718 18.79 -8.83 -7.75
N VAL A 719 19.46 -9.98 -7.61
CA VAL A 719 20.39 -10.54 -8.59
C VAL A 719 19.98 -11.96 -8.96
N ARG A 720 19.53 -12.17 -10.20
CA ARG A 720 18.96 -13.46 -10.60
C ARG A 720 19.26 -13.88 -12.03
N GLU A 721 19.20 -15.19 -12.31
CA GLU A 721 19.23 -15.73 -13.68
C GLU A 721 20.51 -15.36 -14.46
N ASN A 722 21.64 -15.16 -13.77
CA ASN A 722 22.91 -14.85 -14.40
C ASN A 722 23.77 -16.10 -14.59
N GLY A 723 24.62 -16.08 -15.63
CA GLY A 723 25.49 -17.19 -16.04
C GLY A 723 26.81 -17.32 -15.26
N GLY A 724 27.05 -16.47 -14.27
CA GLY A 724 28.15 -16.55 -13.31
C GLY A 724 27.68 -16.42 -11.86
N ASN A 725 28.52 -15.84 -10.99
CA ASN A 725 28.15 -15.58 -9.60
C ASN A 725 27.04 -14.53 -9.50
N GLY A 726 26.25 -14.53 -8.43
CA GLY A 726 25.36 -13.42 -8.13
C GLY A 726 26.16 -12.14 -7.92
N ILE A 727 26.98 -12.12 -6.86
CA ILE A 727 27.84 -10.98 -6.52
C ILE A 727 29.28 -11.46 -6.33
N SER A 728 30.23 -10.88 -7.06
CA SER A 728 31.67 -11.10 -6.85
C SER A 728 32.29 -9.85 -6.20
N ILE A 729 33.01 -10.01 -5.09
CA ILE A 729 33.61 -8.91 -4.31
C ILE A 729 35.12 -9.04 -4.32
N LEU A 730 35.82 -8.11 -4.97
CA LEU A 730 37.28 -8.06 -5.06
C LEU A 730 37.88 -6.86 -4.31
N GLY A 731 37.08 -5.87 -3.94
CA GLY A 731 37.53 -4.66 -3.24
C GLY A 731 37.46 -4.74 -1.71
N ASP A 732 38.22 -3.88 -1.04
CA ASP A 732 38.27 -3.79 0.42
C ASP A 732 37.12 -2.89 0.93
N SER A 733 36.25 -3.38 1.82
CA SER A 733 35.08 -2.64 2.39
C SER A 733 33.84 -2.53 1.48
N VAL A 734 33.30 -3.67 1.03
CA VAL A 734 31.96 -3.76 0.39
C VAL A 734 30.91 -4.18 1.42
N THR A 735 29.83 -3.42 1.55
CA THR A 735 28.68 -3.72 2.43
C THR A 735 27.53 -4.27 1.60
N VAL A 736 27.09 -5.50 1.90
CA VAL A 736 25.93 -6.14 1.26
C VAL A 736 24.84 -6.33 2.30
N SER A 737 23.66 -5.76 2.07
CA SER A 737 22.57 -5.78 3.05
C SER A 737 21.20 -5.85 2.37
N VAL A 738 20.30 -6.68 2.89
CA VAL A 738 18.93 -6.83 2.38
C VAL A 738 18.89 -7.12 0.87
N VAL A 739 19.71 -8.07 0.39
CA VAL A 739 19.76 -8.46 -1.02
C VAL A 739 19.01 -9.78 -1.26
N SER A 740 18.52 -9.99 -2.48
CA SER A 740 17.90 -11.25 -2.93
C SER A 740 18.68 -11.84 -4.09
N ILE A 741 19.27 -13.02 -3.91
CA ILE A 741 20.14 -13.66 -4.90
C ILE A 741 19.65 -15.08 -5.17
N TYR A 742 19.26 -15.40 -6.41
CA TYR A 742 18.73 -16.73 -6.76
C TYR A 742 18.86 -17.08 -8.24
N ASN A 743 18.84 -18.36 -8.59
CA ASN A 743 18.93 -18.86 -9.98
C ASN A 743 20.15 -18.37 -10.78
N ASN A 744 21.24 -17.96 -10.13
CA ASN A 744 22.52 -17.73 -10.81
C ASN A 744 23.25 -19.09 -10.92
N THR A 745 24.05 -19.29 -11.96
CA THR A 745 24.76 -20.56 -12.17
C THR A 745 25.99 -20.73 -11.28
N GLY A 746 26.56 -19.62 -10.77
CA GLY A 746 27.67 -19.59 -9.82
C GLY A 746 27.24 -19.40 -8.37
N LEU A 747 28.19 -19.02 -7.51
CA LEU A 747 27.95 -18.74 -6.10
C LEU A 747 27.03 -17.53 -5.93
N GLY A 748 26.24 -17.50 -4.85
CA GLY A 748 25.41 -16.33 -4.53
C GLY A 748 26.26 -15.09 -4.28
N ILE A 749 27.24 -15.20 -3.38
CA ILE A 749 28.28 -14.19 -3.14
C ILE A 749 29.63 -14.91 -3.15
N ASP A 750 30.59 -14.38 -3.90
CA ASP A 750 31.96 -14.88 -4.01
C ASP A 750 32.93 -13.76 -3.59
N LEU A 751 33.74 -14.02 -2.57
CA LEU A 751 34.70 -13.07 -2.03
C LEU A 751 36.08 -13.39 -2.61
N GLY A 752 36.68 -12.45 -3.33
CA GLY A 752 37.95 -12.67 -4.05
C GLY A 752 37.76 -13.27 -5.45
N ALA A 753 36.55 -13.70 -5.81
CA ALA A 753 36.24 -14.38 -7.07
C ALA A 753 37.10 -15.64 -7.28
N ASP A 754 37.38 -16.36 -6.19
CA ASP A 754 38.23 -17.55 -6.18
C ASP A 754 37.48 -18.82 -5.75
N GLY A 755 36.17 -18.72 -5.52
CA GLY A 755 35.29 -19.83 -5.22
C GLY A 755 35.08 -20.03 -3.73
N VAL A 756 35.06 -21.28 -3.29
CA VAL A 756 34.92 -21.65 -1.89
C VAL A 756 36.15 -22.42 -1.41
N ASP A 757 36.54 -22.20 -0.15
CA ASP A 757 37.61 -22.96 0.50
C ASP A 757 37.08 -24.33 0.93
N GLU A 758 37.76 -25.41 0.51
CA GLU A 758 37.39 -26.79 0.88
C GLU A 758 37.14 -26.89 2.39
N ASN A 759 36.06 -27.57 2.78
CA ASN A 759 35.74 -27.77 4.19
C ASN A 759 36.68 -28.82 4.82
N ASP A 760 37.92 -28.42 5.07
CA ASP A 760 39.02 -29.28 5.52
C ASP A 760 39.44 -29.02 6.99
N GLY A 761 38.89 -27.97 7.61
CA GLY A 761 39.13 -27.63 9.01
C GLY A 761 40.35 -26.75 9.24
N ALA A 762 41.00 -26.25 8.18
CA ALA A 762 42.20 -25.44 8.28
C ALA A 762 41.94 -24.00 7.79
N LEU A 763 41.98 -23.05 8.72
CA LEU A 763 42.01 -21.62 8.37
C LEU A 763 43.33 -21.27 7.68
N ASP A 764 43.25 -20.59 6.53
CA ASP A 764 44.40 -20.06 5.79
C ASP A 764 44.28 -18.54 5.65
N PRO A 765 44.97 -17.75 6.50
CA PRO A 765 44.95 -16.29 6.46
C PRO A 765 45.45 -15.68 5.13
N SER A 766 46.07 -16.48 4.25
CA SER A 766 46.53 -16.04 2.94
C SER A 766 45.47 -16.18 1.84
N ARG A 767 44.36 -16.87 2.12
CA ARG A 767 43.21 -17.03 1.24
C ARG A 767 42.09 -16.03 1.60
N PRO A 768 41.18 -15.70 0.67
CA PRO A 768 40.00 -14.89 0.96
C PRO A 768 39.22 -15.41 2.17
N ASN A 769 38.61 -14.47 2.91
CA ASN A 769 37.92 -14.75 4.17
C ASN A 769 38.77 -15.56 5.19
N HIS A 770 40.10 -15.44 5.14
CA HIS A 770 41.05 -16.18 5.97
C HIS A 770 40.94 -17.72 5.86
N GLY A 771 40.54 -18.23 4.69
CA GLY A 771 40.44 -19.67 4.46
C GLY A 771 39.35 -20.33 5.31
N VAL A 772 38.26 -19.61 5.60
CA VAL A 772 37.15 -20.14 6.38
C VAL A 772 36.39 -21.17 5.54
N ASP A 773 36.36 -22.40 6.05
CA ASP A 773 35.68 -23.55 5.42
C ASP A 773 34.25 -23.23 4.97
N TYR A 774 33.88 -23.67 3.76
CA TYR A 774 32.49 -23.59 3.32
C TYR A 774 31.59 -24.48 4.19
N PRO A 775 30.41 -23.99 4.65
CA PRO A 775 29.52 -24.79 5.46
C PRO A 775 28.93 -25.97 4.66
N VAL A 776 29.01 -27.17 5.23
CA VAL A 776 28.34 -28.36 4.68
C VAL A 776 27.01 -28.54 5.41
N ILE A 777 25.91 -28.36 4.68
CA ILE A 777 24.56 -28.64 5.18
C ILE A 777 24.26 -30.12 4.95
N THR A 778 24.13 -30.90 6.01
CA THR A 778 23.84 -32.34 5.93
C THR A 778 22.34 -32.64 6.00
N VAL A 779 21.55 -31.76 6.63
CA VAL A 779 20.10 -31.89 6.75
C VAL A 779 19.44 -30.53 6.57
N ALA A 780 18.40 -30.46 5.77
CA ALA A 780 17.45 -29.34 5.75
C ALA A 780 16.03 -29.92 5.62
N LYS A 781 15.21 -29.79 6.67
CA LYS A 781 13.89 -30.43 6.73
C LYS A 781 12.84 -29.49 7.31
N TRP A 782 11.79 -29.25 6.54
CA TRP A 782 10.62 -28.51 7.00
C TRP A 782 9.68 -29.39 7.83
N TYR A 783 9.33 -28.94 9.03
CA TYR A 783 8.34 -29.56 9.90
C TYR A 783 7.04 -28.76 9.86
N GLY A 784 6.13 -29.15 8.95
CA GLY A 784 4.89 -28.41 8.72
C GLY A 784 3.95 -28.30 9.92
N SER A 785 4.01 -29.24 10.87
CA SER A 785 3.22 -29.22 12.11
C SER A 785 3.64 -28.13 13.09
N THR A 786 4.94 -27.80 13.12
CA THR A 786 5.51 -26.78 14.00
C THR A 786 5.86 -25.50 13.25
N ARG A 787 5.71 -25.49 11.92
CA ARG A 787 6.18 -24.43 11.01
C ARG A 787 7.65 -24.06 11.25
N THR A 788 8.48 -25.06 11.54
CA THR A 788 9.92 -24.87 11.76
C THR A 788 10.73 -25.54 10.67
N LEU A 789 11.76 -24.86 10.16
CA LEU A 789 12.80 -25.45 9.32
C LEU A 789 13.93 -25.93 10.22
N HIS A 790 14.23 -27.22 10.19
CA HIS A 790 15.38 -27.81 10.86
C HIS A 790 16.55 -27.90 9.89
N VAL A 791 17.69 -27.33 10.26
CA VAL A 791 18.92 -27.41 9.46
C VAL A 791 20.03 -27.96 10.35
N GLU A 792 20.75 -28.97 9.85
CA GLU A 792 21.97 -29.50 10.46
C GLU A 792 23.09 -29.42 9.44
N GLY A 793 24.29 -29.15 9.94
CA GLY A 793 25.49 -29.07 9.12
C GLY A 793 26.73 -28.89 9.98
N TYR A 794 27.87 -28.68 9.32
CA TYR A 794 29.14 -28.43 9.97
C TYR A 794 30.04 -27.51 9.15
N VAL A 795 30.96 -26.86 9.86
CA VAL A 795 32.08 -26.08 9.33
C VAL A 795 33.35 -26.67 9.97
N GLY A 796 34.36 -26.98 9.17
CA GLY A 796 35.56 -27.71 9.55
C GLY A 796 35.35 -29.18 9.89
N LEU A 797 36.15 -29.73 10.81
CA LEU A 797 36.16 -31.17 11.17
C LEU A 797 34.94 -31.67 11.99
N GLY A 798 33.78 -31.00 11.92
CA GLY A 798 32.53 -31.48 12.51
C GLY A 798 32.37 -31.28 14.03
N SER A 799 33.25 -30.53 14.71
CA SER A 799 33.17 -30.30 16.16
C SER A 799 32.40 -29.03 16.59
N GLY A 800 31.86 -28.29 15.63
CA GLY A 800 31.19 -27.00 15.85
C GLY A 800 32.21 -25.90 16.15
N SER A 801 32.20 -24.82 15.36
CA SER A 801 33.10 -23.69 15.60
C SER A 801 32.48 -22.71 16.62
N PRO A 802 33.22 -22.32 17.68
CA PRO A 802 32.80 -21.27 18.59
C PRO A 802 32.68 -19.89 17.92
N GLU A 803 33.27 -19.68 16.74
CA GLU A 803 33.14 -18.43 15.96
C GLU A 803 31.69 -18.21 15.48
N PHE A 804 30.92 -19.28 15.31
CA PHE A 804 29.50 -19.20 14.95
C PHE A 804 28.55 -19.25 16.18
N SER A 805 29.09 -19.30 17.40
CA SER A 805 28.28 -19.33 18.62
C SER A 805 27.59 -17.98 18.84
N GLY A 806 26.25 -17.96 18.79
CA GLY A 806 25.46 -16.73 18.94
C GLY A 806 25.24 -15.95 17.64
N CYS A 807 25.73 -16.44 16.50
CA CYS A 807 25.41 -15.86 15.20
C CYS A 807 23.92 -16.06 14.87
N THR A 808 23.30 -15.01 14.33
CA THR A 808 21.96 -15.13 13.76
C THR A 808 22.10 -15.69 12.35
N VAL A 809 21.50 -16.85 12.09
CA VAL A 809 21.44 -17.46 10.76
C VAL A 809 20.06 -17.19 10.19
N GLU A 810 19.99 -16.36 9.16
CA GLU A 810 18.75 -16.09 8.42
C GLU A 810 18.61 -17.09 7.29
N ILE A 811 17.51 -17.84 7.26
CA ILE A 811 17.23 -18.82 6.22
C ILE A 811 16.03 -18.35 5.42
N TYR A 812 16.23 -18.15 4.12
CA TYR A 812 15.22 -17.63 3.21
C TYR A 812 14.55 -18.79 2.45
N LEU A 813 13.21 -18.84 2.48
CA LEU A 813 12.42 -19.80 1.70
C LEU A 813 12.20 -19.24 0.29
N VAL A 814 12.80 -19.86 -0.71
CA VAL A 814 12.50 -19.55 -2.12
C VAL A 814 11.15 -20.19 -2.49
N ARG A 815 10.19 -19.35 -2.89
CA ARG A 815 8.91 -19.82 -3.46
C ARG A 815 9.20 -20.35 -4.86
N THR A 816 9.33 -21.66 -5.04
CA THR A 816 9.46 -22.24 -6.37
C THR A 816 8.09 -22.24 -7.06
N GLY A 817 7.95 -21.39 -8.09
CA GLY A 817 7.04 -21.70 -9.20
C GLY A 817 7.56 -22.93 -9.95
N GLU A 818 6.78 -23.48 -10.89
CA GLU A 818 7.01 -24.74 -11.62
C GLU A 818 8.37 -24.90 -12.35
N TYR A 819 9.32 -23.96 -12.23
CA TYR A 819 10.61 -23.94 -12.93
C TYR A 819 11.80 -23.45 -12.07
N GLY A 820 11.92 -23.86 -10.79
CA GLY A 820 13.07 -23.52 -9.93
C GLY A 820 14.01 -24.70 -9.66
N ASP A 821 15.33 -24.47 -9.86
CA ASP A 821 16.53 -25.27 -9.54
C ASP A 821 16.42 -26.81 -9.61
N ASN A 822 17.12 -27.41 -10.59
CA ASN A 822 17.14 -28.87 -10.79
C ASN A 822 18.11 -29.63 -9.86
N LEU A 823 18.68 -28.98 -8.84
CA LEU A 823 19.58 -29.58 -7.84
C LEU A 823 20.84 -30.22 -8.44
N VAL A 824 21.18 -29.91 -9.70
CA VAL A 824 22.41 -30.41 -10.33
C VAL A 824 23.55 -29.46 -9.96
N GLY A 825 24.34 -29.86 -8.95
CA GLY A 825 25.53 -29.13 -8.50
C GLY A 825 25.75 -29.09 -6.99
N ASN A 826 24.75 -29.49 -6.19
CA ASN A 826 24.83 -29.52 -4.73
C ASN A 826 25.25 -30.92 -4.21
N SER A 827 26.37 -31.45 -4.72
CA SER A 827 26.98 -32.67 -4.17
C SER A 827 27.81 -32.36 -2.94
#